data_AF-A0A485K3C7-F1
#
_entry.id   AF-A0A485K3C7-F1
#
_cell.length_a   1.000
_cell.length_b   1.000
_cell.length_c   1.000
_cell.angle_alpha   90.00
_cell.angle_beta   90.00
_cell.angle_gamma   90.00
#
_symmetry.space_group_name_H-M   'P 1'
#
loop_
_entity.id
_entity.type
_entity.pdbx_description
1 polymer ?
#
loop_
_entity_poly.entity_id
_entity_poly.type
_entity_poly.pdbx_seq_one_letter_code
_entity_poly.pdbx_strand_id
1 'polypeptide(L)'
;MGNDVETIDLIKCIDSIPGGLSLQVTSGGVGFQTFFRQFQTTMDVILEGKNPALTNCRLTNAPSSSSLPSNSTTAIAFPTLVKLVRSPTEFACIPTVQSLLGQSYSWASSLRLLSRSNGKDLGSTVALVHINQTQADAIGALDCVFRVTILSPLMKLAPLARSLPSVVADLSPPLEIEFIDGMVSPSASEEVHRMNAALKTVTGLVDLLVLQPSGAIYMPPLANFDTWVAAMTWICHEPMVMFVTQHATLQIQAMPVDASWFNHRRLDADTSSVVGAQEAQQKGILGNGIVVGITDSGLYMDHDQFDQTSPREFNRVNLDARKVVLYQVIGDQVDQSETVTCGHGTHVSGILAGSSLSKSAADVGLAPNAKIAFTDIGTQDVRCANQAKCPVNLITPGNVQALLGPQLSAGARIFSFSWGLPGDDYSRQARDFDDFIAKNPETLLIIAAGNSGDNGTKTITSPAGAKNVITVGASLTSADALEGVFGCPSAFNPQSVASFSSMGPTKDGRLKPDFVAPGQILSSAQSEAAKSTVKSSKLCPLQGTSQATPVAAGLAVLIYEWLRDGWWRAGVLDKANGMTSVPAALIKALLIHSSSSLTRRLRNIKGLITCKSVTQDAIQLKRYPDESQGYGLPDLSKLVYFGQNAKVYFLPNTTVNDSPALMHQGVHIYSFNVRPQETLRVTLVRGLIVKSQLMPLSQVWNDPAGSVLGGKLLQNDLDLSITLPGSSKVFYPLSGGGTAVDTMNNVEMVEVSYDALASFASNATSTVRVEVRIAGTSVMVNAPQTYAFVASSGLNSASEIPGVPLPSTNSNGGMPARASLAPVATSRDDFEWQPWMTITLASVGGVLVVALVVVLCVRRRGTTTTASTLAHPHYVQPVRTPVMRLQCANQLPPPTIRRVPVPMRSIPPTTPQGADMCPFCSFFTNDPVTLVNHVQAFHQPGGSVRR
;
A
#
# COMPACT_ATOMS: atom_id res chain seq x y z
N MET A 1 -43.01 -24.58 -3.76
CA MET A 1 -42.27 -24.41 -5.02
C MET A 1 -40.81 -24.59 -4.66
N GLY A 2 -40.18 -25.67 -5.14
CA GLY A 2 -38.78 -25.95 -4.83
C GLY A 2 -37.90 -24.93 -5.53
N ASN A 3 -36.86 -24.44 -4.85
CA ASN A 3 -35.81 -23.68 -5.50
C ASN A 3 -35.03 -24.67 -6.37
N ASP A 4 -35.18 -24.60 -7.70
CA ASP A 4 -34.30 -25.34 -8.60
C ASP A 4 -32.88 -24.78 -8.41
N VAL A 5 -31.99 -25.63 -7.89
CA VAL A 5 -30.58 -25.33 -7.71
C VAL A 5 -29.82 -26.04 -8.83
N GLU A 6 -29.27 -25.27 -9.75
CA GLU A 6 -28.42 -25.79 -10.83
C GLU A 6 -26.97 -25.87 -10.34
N THR A 7 -26.31 -26.99 -10.59
CA THR A 7 -24.93 -27.24 -10.16
C THR A 7 -24.02 -27.26 -11.39
N ILE A 8 -23.08 -26.31 -11.47
CA ILE A 8 -22.07 -26.27 -12.53
C ILE A 8 -20.75 -26.81 -11.98
N ASP A 9 -20.36 -28.02 -12.39
CA ASP A 9 -19.06 -28.58 -12.03
C ASP A 9 -17.93 -27.86 -12.77
N LEU A 10 -16.95 -27.35 -12.01
CA LEU A 10 -15.78 -26.60 -12.50
C LEU A 10 -14.48 -27.39 -12.44
N ILE A 11 -14.33 -28.28 -11.46
CA ILE A 11 -13.10 -29.07 -11.27
C ILE A 11 -13.45 -30.54 -11.10
N LYS A 12 -12.71 -31.39 -11.83
CA LYS A 12 -12.65 -32.82 -11.60
C LYS A 12 -11.23 -33.21 -11.17
N CYS A 13 -11.12 -33.75 -9.96
CA CYS A 13 -9.89 -34.35 -9.44
C CYS A 13 -9.97 -35.88 -9.54
N ILE A 14 -8.81 -36.54 -9.64
CA ILE A 14 -8.70 -38.00 -9.58
C ILE A 14 -9.07 -38.48 -8.16
N ASP A 15 -9.62 -39.69 -8.03
CA ASP A 15 -10.29 -40.31 -6.85
C ASP A 15 -9.56 -40.24 -5.48
N SER A 16 -8.35 -39.70 -5.41
CA SER A 16 -7.56 -39.53 -4.17
C SER A 16 -7.63 -38.14 -3.53
N ILE A 17 -8.35 -37.17 -4.11
CA ILE A 17 -8.53 -35.82 -3.54
C ILE A 17 -10.02 -35.58 -3.26
N PRO A 18 -10.45 -35.41 -1.99
CA PRO A 18 -11.83 -35.09 -1.68
C PRO A 18 -12.18 -33.68 -2.20
N GLY A 19 -13.21 -33.59 -3.04
CA GLY A 19 -13.83 -32.32 -3.46
C GLY A 19 -13.79 -32.07 -4.96
N GLY A 20 -14.91 -32.34 -5.65
CA GLY A 20 -15.24 -31.61 -6.87
C GLY A 20 -15.61 -30.17 -6.50
N LEU A 21 -15.20 -29.20 -7.31
CA LEU A 21 -15.61 -27.81 -7.14
C LEU A 21 -16.80 -27.56 -8.04
N SER A 22 -17.92 -27.13 -7.47
CA SER A 22 -19.11 -26.77 -8.22
C SER A 22 -19.66 -25.42 -7.79
N LEU A 23 -20.19 -24.67 -8.75
CA LEU A 23 -20.97 -23.47 -8.48
C LEU A 23 -22.43 -23.86 -8.32
N GLN A 24 -23.03 -23.41 -7.23
CA GLN A 24 -24.46 -23.57 -6.98
C GLN A 24 -25.16 -22.31 -7.48
N VAL A 25 -25.97 -22.45 -8.52
CA VAL A 25 -26.77 -21.38 -9.12
C VAL A 25 -28.19 -21.50 -8.60
N THR A 26 -28.71 -20.41 -8.03
CA THR A 26 -30.07 -20.35 -7.48
C THR A 26 -30.84 -19.22 -8.14
N SER A 27 -32.16 -19.17 -7.91
CA SER A 27 -33.01 -18.04 -8.32
C SER A 27 -32.62 -16.69 -7.70
N GLY A 28 -31.83 -16.69 -6.63
CA GLY A 28 -31.26 -15.49 -6.00
C GLY A 28 -29.80 -15.20 -6.39
N GLY A 29 -29.31 -15.81 -7.47
CA GLY A 29 -27.95 -15.66 -7.97
C GLY A 29 -26.99 -16.76 -7.49
N VAL A 30 -25.69 -16.52 -7.67
CA VAL A 30 -24.61 -17.46 -7.33
C VAL A 30 -23.86 -17.00 -6.09
N GLY A 31 -23.79 -17.87 -5.07
CA GLY A 31 -23.02 -17.65 -3.85
C GLY A 31 -21.59 -18.22 -3.96
N PHE A 32 -20.58 -17.36 -4.08
CA PHE A 32 -19.19 -17.78 -4.29
C PHE A 32 -18.42 -18.17 -3.02
N GLN A 33 -19.01 -18.01 -1.84
CA GLN A 33 -18.33 -18.28 -0.57
C GLN A 33 -17.92 -19.77 -0.41
N THR A 34 -18.81 -20.69 -0.82
CA THR A 34 -18.53 -22.13 -0.81
C THR A 34 -17.44 -22.50 -1.81
N PHE A 35 -17.48 -21.87 -2.99
CA PHE A 35 -16.47 -22.04 -4.05
C PHE A 35 -15.08 -21.67 -3.55
N PHE A 36 -14.91 -20.52 -2.89
CA PHE A 36 -13.61 -20.11 -2.37
C PHE A 36 -13.05 -21.10 -1.34
N ARG A 37 -13.86 -21.54 -0.38
CA ARG A 37 -13.42 -22.50 0.65
C ARG A 37 -12.98 -23.82 0.02
N GLN A 38 -13.76 -24.36 -0.90
CA GLN A 38 -13.43 -25.59 -1.61
C GLN A 38 -12.15 -25.42 -2.44
N PHE A 39 -12.05 -24.32 -3.19
CA PHE A 39 -10.85 -24.00 -3.97
C PHE A 39 -9.60 -23.91 -3.09
N GLN A 40 -9.66 -23.24 -1.96
CA GLN A 40 -8.53 -23.12 -1.04
C GLN A 40 -8.10 -24.49 -0.50
N THR A 41 -9.04 -25.32 -0.04
CA THR A 41 -8.75 -26.69 0.40
C THR A 41 -8.10 -27.52 -0.71
N THR A 42 -8.58 -27.40 -1.95
CA THR A 42 -7.98 -28.08 -3.10
C THR A 42 -6.57 -27.57 -3.37
N MET A 43 -6.34 -26.25 -3.31
CA MET A 43 -5.03 -25.64 -3.49
C MET A 43 -4.03 -26.06 -2.41
N ASP A 44 -4.46 -26.16 -1.16
CA ASP A 44 -3.64 -26.64 -0.06
C ASP A 44 -3.24 -28.10 -0.31
N VAL A 45 -4.15 -28.97 -0.77
CA VAL A 45 -3.80 -30.36 -1.16
C VAL A 45 -2.85 -30.41 -2.37
N ILE A 46 -3.00 -29.48 -3.32
CA ILE A 46 -2.13 -29.41 -4.51
C ILE A 46 -0.73 -28.92 -4.15
N LEU A 47 -0.58 -28.03 -3.16
CA LEU A 47 0.70 -27.38 -2.83
C LEU A 47 1.39 -27.94 -1.58
N GLU A 48 0.64 -28.54 -0.66
CA GLU A 48 1.12 -29.03 0.63
C GLU A 48 1.22 -30.56 0.68
N GLY A 49 1.94 -31.07 1.68
CA GLY A 49 2.24 -32.50 1.85
C GLY A 49 3.58 -32.95 1.24
N LYS A 50 3.90 -34.24 1.39
CA LYS A 50 5.19 -34.82 0.94
C LYS A 50 5.26 -35.01 -0.58
N ASN A 51 4.12 -35.33 -1.20
CA ASN A 51 3.98 -35.56 -2.63
C ASN A 51 2.81 -34.77 -3.23
N PRO A 52 2.87 -33.42 -3.25
CA PRO A 52 1.82 -32.57 -3.78
C PRO A 52 1.42 -32.96 -5.20
N ALA A 53 0.11 -32.97 -5.40
CA ALA A 53 -0.56 -33.48 -6.58
C ALA A 53 -0.71 -32.40 -7.68
N LEU A 54 0.42 -31.83 -8.11
CA LEU A 54 0.51 -30.63 -8.97
C LEU A 54 -0.33 -30.65 -10.26
N THR A 55 -0.78 -31.83 -10.72
CA THR A 55 -1.52 -32.03 -11.97
C THR A 55 -2.78 -32.89 -11.84
N ASN A 56 -3.24 -33.22 -10.63
CA ASN A 56 -4.29 -34.23 -10.44
C ASN A 56 -5.72 -33.70 -10.55
N CYS A 57 -5.89 -32.38 -10.69
CA CYS A 57 -7.17 -31.72 -10.88
C CYS A 57 -7.21 -31.00 -12.23
N ARG A 58 -8.33 -31.08 -12.94
CA ARG A 58 -8.56 -30.45 -14.24
C ARG A 58 -9.88 -29.68 -14.24
N LEU A 59 -9.96 -28.64 -15.08
CA LEU A 59 -11.21 -27.91 -15.30
C LEU A 59 -12.14 -28.72 -16.23
N THR A 60 -13.42 -28.82 -15.90
CA THR A 60 -14.38 -29.79 -16.48
C THR A 60 -15.00 -29.40 -17.82
N ASN A 61 -14.89 -28.13 -18.25
CA ASN A 61 -15.61 -27.58 -19.41
C ASN A 61 -14.71 -27.04 -20.55
N ALA A 62 -13.44 -27.44 -20.62
CA ALA A 62 -12.54 -26.92 -21.63
C ALA A 62 -12.59 -27.74 -22.94
N PRO A 63 -13.02 -27.17 -24.08
CA PRO A 63 -12.61 -27.72 -25.37
C PRO A 63 -11.08 -27.65 -25.46
N SER A 64 -10.44 -28.70 -25.97
CA SER A 64 -8.98 -28.76 -26.14
C SER A 64 -8.49 -27.51 -26.86
N SER A 65 -7.66 -26.68 -26.21
CA SER A 65 -7.07 -25.52 -26.87
C SER A 65 -6.27 -26.00 -28.08
N SER A 66 -6.48 -25.35 -29.22
CA SER A 66 -5.63 -25.50 -30.40
C SER A 66 -4.16 -25.29 -29.99
N SER A 67 -3.29 -26.16 -30.51
CA SER A 67 -1.85 -26.17 -30.32
C SER A 67 -1.21 -24.78 -30.29
N LEU A 68 -0.13 -24.66 -29.48
CA LEU A 68 0.83 -23.55 -29.51
C LEU A 68 1.02 -23.00 -30.93
N PRO A 69 1.03 -21.67 -31.16
CA PRO A 69 1.33 -21.13 -32.47
C PRO A 69 2.68 -21.66 -32.95
N SER A 70 2.62 -22.56 -33.93
CA SER A 70 3.76 -23.16 -34.61
C SER A 70 4.35 -22.14 -35.57
N ASN A 71 5.11 -21.16 -35.05
CA ASN A 71 6.16 -20.39 -35.75
C ASN A 71 6.68 -19.20 -34.93
N SER A 72 6.93 -19.39 -33.63
CA SER A 72 7.79 -18.49 -32.86
C SER A 72 9.12 -19.21 -32.63
N THR A 73 10.14 -18.83 -33.40
CA THR A 73 11.55 -19.21 -33.19
C THR A 73 12.17 -18.53 -31.95
N THR A 74 11.36 -17.93 -31.08
CA THR A 74 11.77 -17.39 -29.79
C THR A 74 11.52 -18.39 -28.67
N ALA A 75 12.51 -18.55 -27.79
CA ALA A 75 12.45 -19.32 -26.56
C ALA A 75 11.44 -18.69 -25.57
N ILE A 76 10.14 -18.87 -25.80
CA ILE A 76 9.08 -18.34 -24.94
C ILE A 76 9.17 -19.00 -23.56
N ALA A 77 9.22 -18.18 -22.51
CA ALA A 77 9.21 -18.62 -21.13
C ALA A 77 7.76 -18.77 -20.63
N PHE A 78 7.44 -19.89 -20.00
CA PHE A 78 6.12 -20.19 -19.47
C PHE A 78 6.14 -20.24 -17.93
N PRO A 79 5.03 -19.87 -17.26
CA PRO A 79 4.89 -20.06 -15.82
C PRO A 79 4.97 -21.55 -15.49
N THR A 80 5.95 -21.90 -14.67
CA THR A 80 6.35 -23.28 -14.38
C THR A 80 6.53 -23.46 -12.89
N LEU A 81 6.02 -24.56 -12.37
CA LEU A 81 6.17 -25.01 -11.00
C LEU A 81 7.41 -25.88 -10.89
N VAL A 82 8.25 -25.57 -9.91
CA VAL A 82 9.43 -26.36 -9.54
C VAL A 82 9.21 -26.84 -8.11
N LYS A 83 9.04 -28.15 -7.96
CA LYS A 83 8.97 -28.79 -6.65
C LYS A 83 10.33 -29.34 -6.28
N LEU A 84 10.80 -29.01 -5.08
CA LEU A 84 12.04 -29.54 -4.55
C LEU A 84 11.87 -30.94 -3.94
N VAL A 85 12.94 -31.72 -3.96
CA VAL A 85 13.04 -32.97 -3.19
C VAL A 85 13.11 -32.59 -1.72
N ARG A 86 12.18 -33.14 -0.93
CA ARG A 86 12.16 -32.90 0.52
C ARG A 86 13.43 -33.44 1.16
N SER A 87 14.22 -32.55 1.74
CA SER A 87 15.43 -32.90 2.48
C SER A 87 15.79 -31.79 3.48
N PRO A 88 16.59 -32.10 4.52
CA PRO A 88 17.10 -31.07 5.43
C PRO A 88 17.92 -29.97 4.74
N THR A 89 18.41 -30.23 3.51
CA THR A 89 19.25 -29.34 2.71
C THR A 89 18.55 -28.83 1.45
N GLU A 90 17.22 -28.98 1.33
CA GLU A 90 16.48 -28.58 0.11
C GLU A 90 16.66 -27.10 -0.23
N PHE A 91 16.89 -26.27 0.79
CA PHE A 91 17.18 -24.85 0.64
C PHE A 91 18.43 -24.57 -0.21
N ALA A 92 19.42 -25.48 -0.23
CA ALA A 92 20.62 -25.34 -1.06
C ALA A 92 20.30 -25.47 -2.56
N CYS A 93 19.15 -26.02 -2.91
CA CYS A 93 18.68 -26.10 -4.28
C CYS A 93 18.23 -24.73 -4.81
N ILE A 94 17.67 -23.86 -3.96
CA ILE A 94 17.07 -22.59 -4.40
C ILE A 94 18.09 -21.68 -5.11
N PRO A 95 19.29 -21.41 -4.56
CA PRO A 95 20.30 -20.61 -5.28
C PRO A 95 20.72 -21.24 -6.61
N THR A 96 20.77 -22.57 -6.69
CA THR A 96 21.11 -23.30 -7.92
C THR A 96 20.02 -23.11 -8.97
N VAL A 97 18.74 -23.28 -8.59
CA VAL A 97 17.59 -23.00 -9.48
C VAL A 97 17.64 -21.54 -9.93
N GLN A 98 17.85 -20.59 -9.02
CA GLN A 98 17.94 -19.16 -9.35
C GLN A 98 19.06 -18.88 -10.36
N SER A 99 20.22 -19.53 -10.25
CA SER A 99 21.33 -19.34 -11.19
C SER A 99 20.99 -19.78 -12.62
N LEU A 100 20.09 -20.77 -12.78
CA LEU A 100 19.64 -21.29 -14.07
C LEU A 100 18.55 -20.41 -14.73
N LEU A 101 17.89 -19.53 -13.96
CA LEU A 101 16.90 -18.59 -14.50
C LEU A 101 17.55 -17.48 -15.37
N GLY A 102 18.88 -17.32 -15.26
CA GLY A 102 19.66 -16.30 -15.99
C GLY A 102 19.52 -14.88 -15.41
N GLN A 103 20.33 -13.94 -15.89
CA GLN A 103 20.31 -12.54 -15.45
C GLN A 103 19.17 -11.70 -16.06
N SER A 104 18.20 -12.31 -16.74
CA SER A 104 17.11 -11.55 -17.36
C SER A 104 16.33 -10.80 -16.29
N TYR A 105 16.50 -9.47 -16.26
CA TYR A 105 15.92 -8.46 -15.35
C TYR A 105 14.38 -8.36 -15.36
N SER A 106 13.74 -9.38 -15.92
CA SER A 106 12.35 -9.79 -15.82
C SER A 106 11.81 -9.94 -14.40
N TRP A 107 10.85 -9.17 -13.90
CA TRP A 107 10.07 -9.62 -12.73
C TRP A 107 9.31 -10.93 -13.00
N ALA A 108 9.24 -11.39 -14.28
CA ALA A 108 8.80 -12.73 -14.65
C ALA A 108 9.87 -13.80 -14.31
N SER A 109 11.16 -13.53 -14.40
CA SER A 109 12.18 -14.55 -14.06
C SER A 109 12.38 -14.75 -12.54
N SER A 110 11.65 -14.02 -11.67
CA SER A 110 11.82 -14.13 -10.23
C SER A 110 11.18 -15.40 -9.66
N LEU A 111 12.00 -16.26 -9.05
CA LEU A 111 11.54 -17.39 -8.25
C LEU A 111 10.69 -16.90 -7.07
N ARG A 112 9.47 -17.43 -6.94
CA ARG A 112 8.56 -17.16 -5.82
C ARG A 112 8.07 -18.46 -5.19
N LEU A 113 8.06 -18.55 -3.88
CA LEU A 113 7.54 -19.71 -3.16
C LEU A 113 6.02 -19.62 -3.06
N LEU A 114 5.34 -20.69 -3.50
CA LEU A 114 3.90 -20.91 -3.30
C LEU A 114 3.65 -21.67 -1.99
N SER A 115 4.57 -22.58 -1.65
CA SER A 115 4.65 -23.29 -0.39
C SER A 115 6.11 -23.47 0.00
N ARG A 116 6.37 -23.61 1.30
CA ARG A 116 7.69 -23.78 1.87
C ARG A 116 7.65 -24.82 2.98
N SER A 117 8.66 -25.68 3.06
CA SER A 117 8.91 -26.43 4.29
C SER A 117 9.63 -25.54 5.31
N ASN A 118 9.30 -25.69 6.58
CA ASN A 118 10.08 -25.12 7.69
C ASN A 118 11.22 -26.06 8.16
N GLY A 119 11.52 -27.11 7.39
CA GLY A 119 12.53 -28.11 7.72
C GLY A 119 12.10 -29.13 8.78
N LYS A 120 11.01 -28.88 9.53
CA LYS A 120 10.47 -29.74 10.59
C LYS A 120 9.10 -30.34 10.26
N ASP A 121 8.37 -29.75 9.32
CA ASP A 121 7.05 -30.19 8.88
C ASP A 121 7.10 -31.21 7.73
N LEU A 122 5.93 -31.77 7.42
CA LEU A 122 5.68 -32.64 6.26
C LEU A 122 5.47 -31.87 4.95
N GLY A 123 5.70 -30.55 4.94
CA GLY A 123 5.47 -29.67 3.80
C GLY A 123 6.52 -29.87 2.69
N SER A 124 6.16 -29.51 1.47
CA SER A 124 7.08 -29.41 0.33
C SER A 124 7.37 -27.95 0.00
N THR A 125 8.55 -27.68 -0.54
CA THR A 125 8.84 -26.37 -1.15
C THR A 125 8.46 -26.41 -2.63
N VAL A 126 7.46 -25.60 -3.01
CA VAL A 126 7.01 -25.44 -4.39
C VAL A 126 7.24 -23.99 -4.81
N ALA A 127 8.05 -23.80 -5.84
CA ALA A 127 8.34 -22.50 -6.42
C ALA A 127 7.64 -22.31 -7.76
N LEU A 128 7.22 -21.07 -8.04
CA LEU A 128 6.79 -20.59 -9.34
C LEU A 128 7.93 -19.81 -9.99
N VAL A 129 8.26 -20.15 -11.22
CA VAL A 129 9.28 -19.50 -12.06
C VAL A 129 8.72 -19.29 -13.48
N HIS A 130 9.33 -18.42 -14.28
CA HIS A 130 9.02 -18.32 -15.71
C HIS A 130 10.24 -18.72 -16.51
N ILE A 131 10.15 -19.86 -17.20
CA ILE A 131 11.28 -20.50 -17.86
C ILE A 131 10.88 -21.08 -19.20
N ASN A 132 11.84 -21.13 -20.13
CA ASN A 132 11.67 -21.86 -21.39
C ASN A 132 11.97 -23.36 -21.21
N GLN A 133 11.78 -24.15 -22.28
CA GLN A 133 11.98 -25.60 -22.21
C GLN A 133 13.42 -25.99 -21.84
N THR A 134 14.43 -25.31 -22.38
CA THR A 134 15.85 -25.59 -22.07
C THR A 134 16.16 -25.39 -20.59
N GLN A 135 15.64 -24.31 -20.00
CA GLN A 135 15.77 -24.05 -18.58
C GLN A 135 14.98 -25.07 -17.73
N ALA A 136 13.79 -25.48 -18.18
CA ALA A 136 13.00 -26.51 -17.52
C ALA A 136 13.72 -27.85 -17.48
N ASP A 137 14.36 -28.25 -18.58
CA ASP A 137 15.16 -29.48 -18.65
C ASP A 137 16.38 -29.40 -17.73
N ALA A 138 17.09 -28.26 -17.73
CA ALA A 138 18.25 -28.04 -16.86
C ALA A 138 17.89 -28.06 -15.37
N ILE A 139 16.79 -27.42 -14.98
CA ILE A 139 16.28 -27.43 -13.60
C ILE A 139 15.79 -28.84 -13.23
N GLY A 140 15.11 -29.54 -14.14
CA GLY A 140 14.62 -30.89 -13.92
C GLY A 140 15.72 -31.94 -13.78
N ALA A 141 16.93 -31.66 -14.28
CA ALA A 141 18.11 -32.52 -14.13
C ALA A 141 18.81 -32.38 -12.77
N LEU A 142 18.43 -31.41 -11.92
CA LEU A 142 19.00 -31.25 -10.59
C LEU A 142 18.50 -32.36 -9.65
N ASP A 143 19.41 -33.05 -8.97
CA ASP A 143 19.06 -34.10 -7.97
C ASP A 143 18.13 -33.59 -6.85
N CYS A 144 18.20 -32.29 -6.55
CA CYS A 144 17.39 -31.64 -5.54
C CYS A 144 16.00 -31.19 -6.03
N VAL A 145 15.67 -31.41 -7.31
CA VAL A 145 14.36 -31.10 -7.91
C VAL A 145 13.57 -32.39 -8.10
N PHE A 146 12.39 -32.45 -7.48
CA PHE A 146 11.52 -33.62 -7.58
C PHE A 146 10.74 -33.61 -8.90
N ARG A 147 10.22 -32.45 -9.29
CA ARG A 147 9.38 -32.33 -10.49
C ARG A 147 9.33 -30.88 -10.98
N VAL A 148 9.38 -30.73 -12.29
CA VAL A 148 9.09 -29.50 -13.02
C VAL A 148 7.79 -29.69 -13.79
N THR A 149 6.86 -28.72 -13.74
CA THR A 149 5.55 -28.84 -14.41
C THR A 149 5.03 -27.46 -14.78
N ILE A 150 4.47 -27.29 -15.99
CA ILE A 150 3.80 -26.05 -16.38
C ILE A 150 2.63 -25.74 -15.41
N LEU A 151 2.43 -24.47 -15.11
CA LEU A 151 1.33 -24.00 -14.26
C LEU A 151 -0.02 -24.52 -14.78
N SER A 152 -0.75 -25.23 -13.93
CA SER A 152 -2.04 -25.80 -14.33
C SER A 152 -3.10 -24.70 -14.52
N PRO A 153 -4.04 -24.86 -15.47
CA PRO A 153 -5.15 -23.92 -15.67
C PRO A 153 -5.95 -23.65 -14.40
N LEU A 154 -6.08 -24.65 -13.53
CA LEU A 154 -6.77 -24.52 -12.25
C LEU A 154 -6.11 -23.45 -11.35
N MET A 155 -4.79 -23.48 -11.22
CA MET A 155 -4.08 -22.58 -10.32
C MET A 155 -4.19 -21.11 -10.76
N LYS A 156 -4.44 -20.86 -12.05
CA LYS A 156 -4.69 -19.52 -12.60
C LYS A 156 -5.97 -18.87 -12.08
N LEU A 157 -6.89 -19.64 -11.50
CA LEU A 157 -8.11 -19.15 -10.86
C LEU A 157 -7.90 -18.69 -9.41
N ALA A 158 -6.69 -18.85 -8.84
CA ALA A 158 -6.47 -18.53 -7.43
C ALA A 158 -6.79 -17.07 -7.05
N PRO A 159 -6.40 -16.06 -7.86
CA PRO A 159 -6.78 -14.67 -7.58
C PRO A 159 -8.29 -14.44 -7.67
N LEU A 160 -8.96 -15.05 -8.66
CA LEU A 160 -10.42 -14.95 -8.79
C LEU A 160 -11.14 -15.61 -7.60
N ALA A 161 -10.73 -16.81 -7.20
CA ALA A 161 -11.31 -17.47 -6.05
C ALA A 161 -11.15 -16.63 -4.79
N ARG A 162 -9.99 -16.00 -4.60
CA ARG A 162 -9.79 -15.05 -3.50
C ARG A 162 -10.76 -13.89 -3.61
N SER A 163 -10.96 -13.24 -4.75
CA SER A 163 -11.73 -11.99 -4.86
C SER A 163 -13.26 -12.14 -4.71
N LEU A 164 -13.81 -13.33 -4.98
CA LEU A 164 -15.26 -13.58 -5.00
C LEU A 164 -16.02 -13.88 -3.69
N PRO A 165 -15.45 -14.16 -2.49
CA PRO A 165 -16.19 -14.68 -1.33
C PRO A 165 -17.37 -13.84 -0.84
N SER A 166 -17.36 -12.53 -1.09
CA SER A 166 -18.40 -11.58 -0.69
C SER A 166 -19.36 -11.20 -1.83
N VAL A 167 -19.25 -11.83 -2.99
CA VAL A 167 -20.07 -11.53 -4.16
C VAL A 167 -21.30 -12.44 -4.17
N VAL A 168 -22.47 -11.83 -4.16
CA VAL A 168 -23.75 -12.45 -4.55
C VAL A 168 -24.27 -11.58 -5.69
N ALA A 169 -24.45 -12.16 -6.87
CA ALA A 169 -24.79 -11.39 -8.05
C ALA A 169 -25.77 -12.13 -8.96
N ASP A 170 -26.70 -11.36 -9.53
CA ASP A 170 -27.65 -11.79 -10.56
C ASP A 170 -26.97 -11.91 -11.95
N LEU A 171 -25.83 -11.25 -12.13
CA LEU A 171 -24.94 -11.36 -13.28
C LEU A 171 -23.61 -11.98 -12.87
N SER A 172 -22.92 -12.61 -13.81
CA SER A 172 -21.58 -13.11 -13.54
C SER A 172 -20.62 -11.95 -13.19
N PRO A 173 -19.62 -12.17 -12.31
CA PRO A 173 -18.62 -11.16 -12.01
C PRO A 173 -17.83 -10.76 -13.27
N PRO A 174 -17.54 -9.47 -13.47
CA PRO A 174 -16.59 -9.06 -14.50
C PRO A 174 -15.18 -9.58 -14.17
N LEU A 175 -14.41 -9.92 -15.19
CA LEU A 175 -13.08 -10.49 -15.04
C LEU A 175 -12.00 -9.54 -15.55
N GLU A 176 -10.88 -9.56 -14.86
CA GLU A 176 -9.61 -9.01 -15.32
C GLU A 176 -8.65 -10.17 -15.58
N ILE A 177 -8.03 -10.16 -16.75
CA ILE A 177 -7.18 -11.24 -17.25
C ILE A 177 -5.76 -10.70 -17.35
N GLU A 178 -4.85 -11.38 -16.65
CA GLU A 178 -3.45 -11.02 -16.63
C GLU A 178 -2.65 -11.95 -17.54
N PHE A 179 -1.84 -11.36 -18.41
CA PHE A 179 -0.93 -12.10 -19.27
C PHE A 179 0.43 -12.33 -18.63
N ILE A 180 1.22 -13.19 -19.29
CA ILE A 180 2.61 -13.35 -18.96
C ILE A 180 3.29 -12.02 -19.06
N ASP A 181 4.13 -11.90 -18.08
CA ASP A 181 4.30 -10.66 -17.45
C ASP A 181 5.58 -10.18 -18.27
N GLY A 182 5.47 -9.11 -19.08
CA GLY A 182 6.49 -8.63 -20.04
C GLY A 182 6.02 -8.54 -21.51
N MET A 183 4.75 -8.87 -21.76
CA MET A 183 4.12 -8.73 -23.06
C MET A 183 3.97 -7.25 -23.45
N VAL A 184 4.47 -6.87 -24.63
CA VAL A 184 4.40 -5.49 -25.12
C VAL A 184 2.99 -5.20 -25.64
N SER A 185 2.49 -3.97 -25.45
CA SER A 185 1.12 -3.55 -25.83
C SER A 185 0.68 -3.95 -27.26
N PRO A 186 1.50 -3.84 -28.33
CA PRO A 186 1.12 -4.32 -29.66
C PRO A 186 0.85 -5.82 -29.68
N SER A 187 1.73 -6.62 -29.05
CA SER A 187 1.55 -8.06 -28.92
C SER A 187 0.32 -8.42 -28.10
N ALA A 188 0.03 -7.67 -27.03
CA ALA A 188 -1.19 -7.85 -26.25
C ALA A 188 -2.46 -7.59 -27.09
N SER A 189 -2.45 -6.58 -27.96
CA SER A 189 -3.60 -6.27 -28.83
C SER A 189 -3.87 -7.34 -29.90
N GLU A 190 -2.83 -7.82 -30.57
CA GLU A 190 -2.92 -8.93 -31.54
C GLU A 190 -3.44 -10.21 -30.87
N GLU A 191 -2.97 -10.45 -29.65
CA GLU A 191 -3.36 -11.60 -28.88
C GLU A 191 -4.82 -11.53 -28.40
N VAL A 192 -5.27 -10.38 -27.92
CA VAL A 192 -6.68 -10.16 -27.57
C VAL A 192 -7.58 -10.40 -28.80
N HIS A 193 -7.16 -9.95 -29.98
CA HIS A 193 -7.89 -10.25 -31.22
C HIS A 193 -7.95 -11.76 -31.52
N ARG A 194 -6.83 -12.48 -31.37
CA ARG A 194 -6.80 -13.95 -31.53
C ARG A 194 -7.73 -14.64 -30.54
N MET A 195 -7.68 -14.25 -29.27
CA MET A 195 -8.52 -14.80 -28.21
C MET A 195 -10.01 -14.51 -28.46
N ASN A 196 -10.38 -13.30 -28.89
CA ASN A 196 -11.76 -12.97 -29.24
C ASN A 196 -12.30 -13.82 -30.39
N ALA A 197 -11.47 -14.10 -31.41
CA ALA A 197 -11.86 -14.97 -32.51
C ALA A 197 -12.14 -16.41 -32.03
N ALA A 198 -11.32 -16.94 -31.13
CA ALA A 198 -11.51 -18.27 -30.55
C ALA A 198 -12.70 -18.32 -29.58
N LEU A 199 -12.86 -17.30 -28.72
CA LEU A 199 -13.98 -17.18 -27.79
C LEU A 199 -15.31 -17.08 -28.50
N LYS A 200 -15.37 -16.51 -29.71
CA LYS A 200 -16.58 -16.55 -30.55
C LYS A 200 -17.01 -17.99 -30.87
N THR A 201 -16.07 -18.89 -31.12
CA THR A 201 -16.38 -20.31 -31.35
C THR A 201 -16.80 -21.02 -30.06
N VAL A 202 -16.23 -20.64 -28.91
CA VAL A 202 -16.52 -21.25 -27.60
C VAL A 202 -17.86 -20.78 -27.01
N THR A 203 -18.16 -19.48 -27.15
CA THR A 203 -19.24 -18.80 -26.42
C THR A 203 -20.34 -18.26 -27.32
N GLY A 204 -20.08 -18.13 -28.63
CA GLY A 204 -20.96 -17.43 -29.57
C GLY A 204 -20.85 -15.89 -29.52
N LEU A 205 -20.10 -15.32 -28.57
CA LEU A 205 -19.98 -13.86 -28.38
C LEU A 205 -18.82 -13.28 -29.18
N VAL A 206 -19.02 -12.08 -29.74
CA VAL A 206 -18.02 -11.34 -30.51
C VAL A 206 -17.39 -10.27 -29.62
N ASP A 207 -16.08 -10.08 -29.73
CA ASP A 207 -15.32 -9.05 -29.00
C ASP A 207 -15.56 -9.05 -27.49
N LEU A 208 -15.59 -10.24 -26.90
CA LEU A 208 -15.86 -10.45 -25.49
C LEU A 208 -14.76 -9.83 -24.58
N LEU A 209 -13.51 -9.83 -25.02
CA LEU A 209 -12.36 -9.27 -24.30
C LEU A 209 -12.00 -7.88 -24.82
N VAL A 210 -11.75 -6.96 -23.88
CA VAL A 210 -11.41 -5.56 -24.16
C VAL A 210 -10.08 -5.21 -23.51
N LEU A 211 -9.14 -4.67 -24.28
CA LEU A 211 -7.88 -4.14 -23.74
C LEU A 211 -8.12 -2.76 -23.14
N GLN A 212 -7.86 -2.60 -21.84
CA GLN A 212 -8.01 -1.33 -21.13
C GLN A 212 -6.76 -0.44 -21.30
N PRO A 213 -6.88 0.89 -21.13
CA PRO A 213 -5.75 1.81 -21.14
C PRO A 213 -4.67 1.50 -20.09
N SER A 214 -5.04 0.83 -19.00
CA SER A 214 -4.11 0.33 -17.96
C SER A 214 -3.19 -0.78 -18.47
N GLY A 215 -3.50 -1.39 -19.62
CA GLY A 215 -2.86 -2.61 -20.14
C GLY A 215 -3.53 -3.90 -19.68
N ALA A 216 -4.50 -3.83 -18.76
CA ALA A 216 -5.27 -4.99 -18.30
C ALA A 216 -6.31 -5.41 -19.36
N ILE A 217 -6.64 -6.70 -19.39
CA ILE A 217 -7.67 -7.23 -20.29
C ILE A 217 -8.93 -7.46 -19.48
N TYR A 218 -10.03 -6.88 -19.94
CA TYR A 218 -11.31 -6.89 -19.27
C TYR A 218 -12.30 -7.78 -20.00
N MET A 219 -13.04 -8.59 -19.24
CA MET A 219 -14.23 -9.30 -19.68
C MET A 219 -15.45 -8.77 -18.93
N PRO A 220 -16.50 -8.32 -19.64
CA PRO A 220 -17.70 -7.80 -19.00
C PRO A 220 -18.48 -8.89 -18.25
N PRO A 221 -19.40 -8.49 -17.34
CA PRO A 221 -20.32 -9.43 -16.72
C PRO A 221 -21.26 -10.02 -17.78
N LEU A 222 -21.61 -11.30 -17.64
CA LEU A 222 -22.50 -12.05 -18.52
C LEU A 222 -23.72 -12.52 -17.75
N ALA A 223 -24.88 -12.50 -18.41
CA ALA A 223 -26.13 -12.98 -17.81
C ALA A 223 -26.18 -14.52 -17.72
N ASN A 224 -25.53 -15.22 -18.64
CA ASN A 224 -25.50 -16.68 -18.66
C ASN A 224 -24.20 -17.20 -18.00
N PHE A 225 -24.35 -17.87 -16.86
CA PHE A 225 -23.22 -18.37 -16.08
C PHE A 225 -22.46 -19.52 -16.77
N ASP A 226 -23.12 -20.40 -17.53
CA ASP A 226 -22.42 -21.45 -18.29
C ASP A 226 -21.49 -20.86 -19.34
N THR A 227 -21.96 -19.82 -20.03
CA THR A 227 -21.18 -19.09 -21.04
C THR A 227 -19.98 -18.40 -20.38
N TRP A 228 -20.18 -17.81 -19.20
CA TRP A 228 -19.11 -17.22 -18.41
C TRP A 228 -18.09 -18.25 -17.93
N VAL A 229 -18.54 -19.41 -17.42
CA VAL A 229 -17.68 -20.51 -17.01
C VAL A 229 -16.90 -21.07 -18.21
N ALA A 230 -17.54 -21.25 -19.36
CA ALA A 230 -16.89 -21.71 -20.59
C ALA A 230 -15.80 -20.74 -21.06
N ALA A 231 -16.10 -19.43 -21.08
CA ALA A 231 -15.13 -18.39 -21.41
C ALA A 231 -13.94 -18.39 -20.44
N MET A 232 -14.21 -18.32 -19.14
CA MET A 232 -13.20 -18.26 -18.08
C MET A 232 -12.31 -19.52 -18.09
N THR A 233 -12.90 -20.71 -18.19
CA THR A 233 -12.13 -21.96 -18.20
C THR A 233 -11.27 -22.08 -19.46
N TRP A 234 -11.78 -21.68 -20.63
CA TRP A 234 -10.99 -21.63 -21.86
C TRP A 234 -9.81 -20.66 -21.74
N ILE A 235 -10.05 -19.44 -21.24
CA ILE A 235 -9.00 -18.43 -20.99
C ILE A 235 -7.87 -18.99 -20.11
N CYS A 236 -8.20 -19.73 -19.04
CA CYS A 236 -7.20 -20.34 -18.18
C CYS A 236 -6.33 -21.41 -18.88
N HIS A 237 -6.79 -22.02 -19.97
CA HIS A 237 -5.98 -22.96 -20.75
C HIS A 237 -4.93 -22.26 -21.62
N GLU A 238 -5.12 -20.98 -21.93
CA GLU A 238 -4.18 -20.25 -22.77
C GLU A 238 -2.82 -20.10 -22.06
N PRO A 239 -1.70 -20.52 -22.69
CA PRO A 239 -0.41 -20.65 -22.02
C PRO A 239 0.18 -19.30 -21.59
N MET A 240 -0.22 -18.22 -22.25
CA MET A 240 0.17 -16.84 -21.94
C MET A 240 -0.67 -16.18 -20.86
N VAL A 241 -1.80 -16.77 -20.46
CA VAL A 241 -2.57 -16.24 -19.33
C VAL A 241 -1.88 -16.68 -18.05
N MET A 242 -1.55 -15.72 -17.19
CA MET A 242 -0.97 -15.94 -15.88
C MET A 242 -2.04 -16.26 -14.84
N PHE A 243 -3.08 -15.44 -14.81
CA PHE A 243 -4.22 -15.63 -13.93
C PHE A 243 -5.41 -14.82 -14.39
N VAL A 244 -6.56 -15.15 -13.80
CA VAL A 244 -7.79 -14.38 -13.91
C VAL A 244 -8.18 -13.93 -12.52
N THR A 245 -8.69 -12.71 -12.39
CA THR A 245 -9.21 -12.14 -11.14
C THR A 245 -10.51 -11.38 -11.41
N GLN A 246 -11.24 -11.01 -10.36
CA GLN A 246 -12.40 -10.15 -10.50
C GLN A 246 -11.95 -8.74 -10.84
N HIS A 247 -12.56 -8.13 -11.86
CA HIS A 247 -12.37 -6.71 -12.11
C HIS A 247 -13.13 -5.90 -11.07
N ALA A 248 -12.43 -4.99 -10.39
CA ALA A 248 -13.00 -4.08 -9.39
C ALA A 248 -12.54 -2.65 -9.66
N THR A 249 -13.39 -1.68 -9.36
CA THR A 249 -13.06 -0.26 -9.51
C THR A 249 -12.42 0.26 -8.23
N LEU A 250 -11.36 1.04 -8.38
CA LEU A 250 -10.72 1.75 -7.27
C LEU A 250 -11.70 2.73 -6.63
N GLN A 251 -11.73 2.74 -5.30
CA GLN A 251 -12.60 3.61 -4.52
C GLN A 251 -11.78 4.41 -3.51
N ILE A 252 -12.22 5.65 -3.33
CA ILE A 252 -11.85 6.49 -2.18
C ILE A 252 -12.40 5.83 -0.91
N GLN A 253 -11.62 5.80 0.17
CA GLN A 253 -12.02 5.16 1.43
C GLN A 253 -12.48 6.19 2.47
N ALA A 254 -13.39 7.08 2.09
CA ALA A 254 -14.01 8.06 2.98
C ALA A 254 -15.53 7.87 3.01
N MET A 255 -16.16 8.40 4.05
CA MET A 255 -17.60 8.49 4.18
C MET A 255 -18.00 9.92 4.53
N PRO A 256 -19.13 10.40 3.98
CA PRO A 256 -19.68 11.70 4.36
C PRO A 256 -20.12 11.68 5.82
N VAL A 257 -20.12 12.86 6.43
CA VAL A 257 -20.61 13.06 7.80
C VAL A 257 -21.83 13.97 7.77
N ASP A 258 -22.81 13.73 8.64
CA ASP A 258 -24.05 14.52 8.71
C ASP A 258 -23.76 15.95 9.19
N ALA A 259 -24.02 16.93 8.33
CA ALA A 259 -23.75 18.35 8.58
C ALA A 259 -24.45 18.92 9.84
N SER A 260 -25.49 18.26 10.36
CA SER A 260 -26.26 18.71 11.53
C SER A 260 -25.49 18.60 12.87
N TRP A 261 -24.35 17.91 12.91
CA TRP A 261 -23.63 17.61 14.16
C TRP A 261 -22.63 18.69 14.63
N PHE A 262 -22.53 19.87 13.99
CA PHE A 262 -21.22 20.59 13.96
C PHE A 262 -21.18 22.08 14.32
N ASN A 263 -21.97 22.58 15.25
CA ASN A 263 -22.02 24.03 15.43
C ASN A 263 -20.79 24.72 16.10
N HIS A 264 -19.83 24.09 16.83
CA HIS A 264 -18.85 24.92 17.59
C HIS A 264 -17.41 24.39 17.89
N ARG A 265 -16.89 23.24 17.40
CA ARG A 265 -15.52 22.77 17.77
C ARG A 265 -14.67 22.25 16.60
N ARG A 266 -13.36 22.57 16.60
CA ARG A 266 -12.36 21.95 15.71
C ARG A 266 -12.05 20.53 16.18
N LEU A 267 -12.37 19.53 15.35
CA LEU A 267 -12.28 18.10 15.69
C LEU A 267 -10.87 17.51 15.50
N ASP A 268 -10.02 18.22 14.75
CA ASP A 268 -8.63 17.91 14.41
C ASP A 268 -7.62 18.41 15.44
N ALA A 269 -7.98 19.42 16.24
CA ALA A 269 -7.06 20.09 17.17
C ALA A 269 -6.40 19.14 18.18
N ASP A 270 -7.07 18.03 18.51
CA ASP A 270 -6.59 17.06 19.48
C ASP A 270 -5.84 15.89 18.84
N THR A 271 -5.81 15.77 17.50
CA THR A 271 -5.19 14.63 16.81
C THR A 271 -3.72 14.49 17.19
N SER A 272 -2.95 15.59 17.23
CA SER A 272 -1.54 15.56 17.65
C SER A 272 -1.37 15.12 19.11
N SER A 273 -2.33 15.42 19.97
CA SER A 273 -2.35 14.95 21.37
C SER A 273 -2.59 13.45 21.45
N VAL A 274 -3.58 12.96 20.70
CA VAL A 274 -4.00 11.55 20.71
C VAL A 274 -2.87 10.63 20.26
N VAL A 275 -2.02 11.10 19.33
CA VAL A 275 -0.86 10.35 18.82
C VAL A 275 0.48 10.76 19.45
N GLY A 276 0.46 11.56 20.52
CA GLY A 276 1.67 11.93 21.26
C GLY A 276 2.68 12.80 20.51
N ALA A 277 2.27 13.50 19.45
CA ALA A 277 3.17 14.29 18.59
C ALA A 277 3.50 15.68 19.15
N GLN A 278 2.75 16.17 20.13
CA GLN A 278 2.83 17.56 20.60
C GLN A 278 4.23 17.98 21.06
N GLU A 279 4.91 17.16 21.86
CA GLU A 279 6.25 17.51 22.37
C GLU A 279 7.26 17.66 21.22
N ALA A 280 7.19 16.75 20.23
CA ALA A 280 8.05 16.81 19.05
C ALA A 280 7.79 18.07 18.21
N GLN A 281 6.52 18.42 18.01
CA GLN A 281 6.13 19.64 17.31
C GLN A 281 6.59 20.91 18.05
N GLN A 282 6.47 20.94 19.38
CA GLN A 282 6.95 22.05 20.21
C GLN A 282 8.48 22.24 20.13
N LYS A 283 9.22 21.15 19.89
CA LYS A 283 10.67 21.18 19.66
C LYS A 283 11.06 21.50 18.23
N GLY A 284 10.08 21.75 17.36
CA GLY A 284 10.29 22.14 15.98
C GLY A 284 10.40 20.98 15.00
N ILE A 285 10.17 19.74 15.42
CA ILE A 285 10.03 18.59 14.50
C ILE A 285 8.66 18.69 13.85
N LEU A 286 8.63 19.19 12.61
CA LEU A 286 7.39 19.62 11.92
C LEU A 286 7.31 19.09 10.48
N GLY A 287 8.22 18.22 10.06
CA GLY A 287 8.40 17.77 8.68
C GLY A 287 9.41 18.59 7.88
N ASN A 288 10.40 19.20 8.54
CA ASN A 288 11.30 20.16 7.90
C ASN A 288 12.13 19.52 6.79
N GLY A 289 12.08 20.08 5.57
CA GLY A 289 12.87 19.61 4.43
C GLY A 289 12.50 18.22 3.92
N ILE A 290 11.29 17.73 4.24
CA ILE A 290 10.78 16.43 3.78
C ILE A 290 9.74 16.67 2.69
N VAL A 291 9.84 15.91 1.60
CA VAL A 291 8.79 15.82 0.57
C VAL A 291 8.01 14.54 0.82
N VAL A 292 6.68 14.64 0.85
CA VAL A 292 5.77 13.49 0.95
C VAL A 292 5.06 13.26 -0.37
N GLY A 293 4.86 11.99 -0.71
CA GLY A 293 4.03 11.58 -1.83
C GLY A 293 2.58 11.42 -1.41
N ILE A 294 1.64 12.01 -2.13
CA ILE A 294 0.21 11.80 -1.92
C ILE A 294 -0.40 11.44 -3.26
N THR A 295 -1.01 10.27 -3.35
CA THR A 295 -1.74 9.85 -4.56
C THR A 295 -3.22 9.79 -4.21
N ASP A 296 -4.04 10.67 -4.79
CA ASP A 296 -5.45 10.79 -4.45
C ASP A 296 -6.27 11.49 -5.56
N SER A 297 -7.52 11.88 -5.30
CA SER A 297 -8.49 12.41 -6.28
C SER A 297 -8.14 13.76 -6.91
N GLY A 298 -7.19 14.49 -6.34
CA GLY A 298 -6.81 15.84 -6.77
C GLY A 298 -6.40 16.72 -5.58
N LEU A 299 -5.84 17.90 -5.86
CA LEU A 299 -5.50 18.87 -4.81
C LEU A 299 -5.92 20.30 -5.15
N TYR A 300 -6.67 20.94 -4.26
CA TYR A 300 -7.03 22.35 -4.39
C TYR A 300 -5.89 23.27 -3.92
N MET A 301 -4.99 23.60 -4.84
CA MET A 301 -3.77 24.38 -4.53
C MET A 301 -4.02 25.82 -4.02
N ASP A 302 -5.22 26.38 -4.21
CA ASP A 302 -5.58 27.73 -3.73
C ASP A 302 -6.13 27.76 -2.31
N HIS A 303 -6.24 26.62 -1.67
CA HIS A 303 -6.56 26.58 -0.26
C HIS A 303 -5.41 27.20 0.55
N ASP A 304 -5.69 28.00 1.56
CA ASP A 304 -4.69 28.69 2.40
C ASP A 304 -3.63 27.74 2.99
N GLN A 305 -4.00 26.47 3.21
CA GLN A 305 -3.11 25.41 3.70
C GLN A 305 -2.06 24.94 2.66
N PHE A 306 -2.31 25.17 1.37
CA PHE A 306 -1.46 24.78 0.24
C PHE A 306 -0.97 25.94 -0.62
N ASP A 307 -1.60 27.10 -0.47
CA ASP A 307 -1.40 28.26 -1.34
C ASP A 307 0.07 28.67 -1.39
N GLN A 308 0.53 29.16 -2.54
CA GLN A 308 1.93 29.50 -2.74
C GLN A 308 2.07 30.62 -3.78
N THR A 309 3.17 31.38 -3.66
CA THR A 309 3.50 32.48 -4.56
C THR A 309 4.03 32.00 -5.92
N SER A 310 4.58 30.79 -5.96
CA SER A 310 5.02 30.16 -7.20
C SER A 310 3.82 29.82 -8.11
N PRO A 311 4.00 29.86 -9.44
CA PRO A 311 2.95 29.48 -10.37
C PRO A 311 2.45 28.04 -10.14
N ARG A 312 1.24 27.76 -10.61
CA ARG A 312 0.73 26.39 -10.68
C ARG A 312 1.45 25.66 -11.79
N GLU A 313 2.31 24.73 -11.41
CA GLU A 313 3.04 23.88 -12.34
C GLU A 313 2.52 22.45 -12.21
N PHE A 314 2.12 21.87 -13.34
CA PHE A 314 1.64 20.50 -13.43
C PHE A 314 2.67 19.67 -14.17
N ASN A 315 2.84 18.41 -13.77
CA ASN A 315 3.79 17.45 -14.34
C ASN A 315 5.24 17.95 -14.35
N ARG A 316 5.57 18.85 -13.43
CA ARG A 316 6.90 19.45 -13.29
C ARG A 316 7.26 19.58 -11.82
N VAL A 317 8.50 19.24 -11.50
CA VAL A 317 9.05 19.42 -10.16
C VAL A 317 9.55 20.85 -10.00
N ASN A 318 9.12 21.50 -8.92
CA ASN A 318 9.58 22.80 -8.46
C ASN A 318 9.89 22.73 -6.95
N LEU A 319 11.16 22.49 -6.62
CA LEU A 319 11.59 22.34 -5.23
C LEU A 319 11.57 23.67 -4.45
N ASP A 320 11.54 24.81 -5.15
CA ASP A 320 11.46 26.15 -4.54
C ASP A 320 10.04 26.53 -4.14
N ALA A 321 9.02 25.77 -4.59
CA ALA A 321 7.65 25.95 -4.17
C ALA A 321 7.52 25.84 -2.65
N ARG A 322 6.62 26.65 -2.08
CA ARG A 322 6.40 26.68 -0.62
C ARG A 322 5.88 25.34 -0.11
N LYS A 323 4.84 24.79 -0.75
CA LYS A 323 4.12 23.63 -0.25
C LYS A 323 4.00 22.52 -1.28
N VAL A 324 3.49 22.79 -2.47
CA VAL A 324 3.29 21.78 -3.52
C VAL A 324 4.44 21.85 -4.51
N VAL A 325 5.37 20.89 -4.42
CA VAL A 325 6.59 20.81 -5.26
C VAL A 325 6.38 20.01 -6.54
N LEU A 326 5.33 19.20 -6.59
CA LEU A 326 4.90 18.48 -7.79
C LEU A 326 3.40 18.29 -7.71
N TYR A 327 2.71 18.53 -8.83
CA TYR A 327 1.36 18.03 -9.08
C TYR A 327 1.40 17.23 -10.38
N GLN A 328 1.46 15.91 -10.27
CA GLN A 328 1.38 14.99 -11.40
C GLN A 328 -0.08 14.70 -11.73
N VAL A 329 -0.45 14.83 -13.00
CA VAL A 329 -1.80 14.58 -13.51
C VAL A 329 -1.81 13.23 -14.21
N ILE A 330 -2.57 12.28 -13.69
CA ILE A 330 -2.98 11.05 -14.36
C ILE A 330 -4.48 11.11 -14.66
N GLY A 331 -5.24 11.64 -13.69
CA GLY A 331 -6.66 11.94 -13.77
C GLY A 331 -6.99 13.23 -14.53
N ASP A 332 -7.87 14.05 -13.96
CA ASP A 332 -8.47 15.21 -14.64
C ASP A 332 -8.07 16.60 -14.07
N GLN A 333 -7.05 16.65 -13.21
CA GLN A 333 -6.40 17.88 -12.74
C GLN A 333 -7.28 18.74 -11.82
N VAL A 334 -8.25 18.14 -11.14
CA VAL A 334 -9.11 18.86 -10.19
C VAL A 334 -9.40 17.96 -8.99
N ASP A 335 -9.60 18.55 -7.81
CA ASP A 335 -10.09 17.78 -6.67
C ASP A 335 -11.59 17.93 -6.52
N GLN A 336 -12.36 16.97 -7.05
CA GLN A 336 -13.81 17.01 -6.90
C GLN A 336 -14.26 16.37 -5.58
N SER A 337 -15.45 16.78 -5.15
CA SER A 337 -16.11 16.23 -3.98
C SER A 337 -17.26 15.33 -4.37
N GLU A 338 -17.52 14.32 -3.54
CA GLU A 338 -18.72 13.50 -3.58
C GLU A 338 -20.00 14.35 -3.56
N THR A 339 -20.00 15.59 -3.04
CA THR A 339 -21.12 16.52 -3.33
C THR A 339 -20.73 18.01 -3.49
N VAL A 340 -19.69 18.27 -4.29
CA VAL A 340 -19.15 19.57 -4.79
C VAL A 340 -18.03 20.27 -4.00
N THR A 341 -17.95 20.26 -2.67
CA THR A 341 -16.93 21.12 -2.00
C THR A 341 -16.13 20.54 -0.83
N CYS A 342 -16.04 19.24 -0.53
CA CYS A 342 -15.01 18.77 0.43
C CYS A 342 -13.65 18.46 -0.21
N GLY A 343 -13.66 17.73 -1.34
CA GLY A 343 -12.45 17.26 -2.03
C GLY A 343 -11.69 16.23 -1.20
N HIS A 344 -11.59 14.99 -1.68
CA HIS A 344 -10.99 13.94 -0.86
C HIS A 344 -9.47 14.14 -0.76
N GLY A 345 -8.79 14.36 -1.88
CA GLY A 345 -7.35 14.57 -1.93
C GLY A 345 -6.87 15.83 -1.21
N THR A 346 -7.64 16.93 -1.27
CA THR A 346 -7.40 18.16 -0.50
C THR A 346 -7.51 17.91 1.00
N HIS A 347 -8.53 17.18 1.43
CA HIS A 347 -8.75 16.87 2.84
C HIS A 347 -7.62 16.04 3.43
N VAL A 348 -7.25 14.92 2.78
CA VAL A 348 -6.16 14.06 3.28
C VAL A 348 -4.79 14.74 3.22
N SER A 349 -4.55 15.58 2.21
CA SER A 349 -3.35 16.43 2.12
C SER A 349 -3.28 17.43 3.26
N GLY A 350 -4.44 17.92 3.70
CA GLY A 350 -4.56 18.87 4.81
C GLY A 350 -4.13 18.22 6.11
N ILE A 351 -4.68 17.05 6.44
CA ILE A 351 -4.35 16.29 7.66
C ILE A 351 -2.85 15.99 7.73
N LEU A 352 -2.23 15.66 6.60
CA LEU A 352 -0.82 15.29 6.56
C LEU A 352 0.09 16.53 6.71
N ALA A 353 -0.04 17.52 5.81
CA ALA A 353 0.94 18.60 5.64
C ALA A 353 0.35 20.00 5.44
N GLY A 354 -0.93 20.22 5.77
CA GLY A 354 -1.56 21.54 5.68
C GLY A 354 -0.85 22.58 6.56
N SER A 355 -0.44 23.70 5.94
CA SER A 355 0.08 24.85 6.68
C SER A 355 -0.37 26.17 6.05
N SER A 356 -1.02 27.00 6.86
CA SER A 356 -1.60 28.28 6.49
C SER A 356 -0.52 29.22 5.97
N LEU A 357 -0.72 29.74 4.74
CA LEU A 357 0.10 30.79 4.16
C LEU A 357 -0.20 32.14 4.81
N SER A 358 -1.49 32.48 4.98
CA SER A 358 -1.92 33.74 5.56
C SER A 358 -1.61 33.87 7.05
N LYS A 359 -1.39 32.74 7.75
CA LYS A 359 -1.28 32.65 9.22
C LYS A 359 -2.53 33.15 9.96
N SER A 360 -3.63 33.38 9.23
CA SER A 360 -4.92 33.78 9.80
C SER A 360 -5.73 32.56 10.26
N ALA A 361 -5.47 31.39 9.67
CA ALA A 361 -5.95 30.11 10.13
C ALA A 361 -4.82 29.32 10.79
N ALA A 362 -5.17 28.41 11.71
CA ALA A 362 -4.21 27.48 12.26
C ALA A 362 -3.83 26.41 11.22
N ASP A 363 -2.60 25.92 11.32
CA ASP A 363 -2.14 24.78 10.55
C ASP A 363 -2.96 23.54 10.95
N VAL A 364 -3.43 22.77 9.95
CA VAL A 364 -4.23 21.55 10.17
C VAL A 364 -3.40 20.27 9.96
N GLY A 365 -2.19 20.40 9.40
CA GLY A 365 -1.30 19.28 9.14
C GLY A 365 -0.58 18.81 10.39
N LEU A 366 -0.42 17.48 10.52
CA LEU A 366 0.43 16.89 11.57
C LEU A 366 1.92 17.16 11.33
N ALA A 367 2.34 17.24 10.06
CA ALA A 367 3.68 17.64 9.64
C ALA A 367 3.62 18.92 8.77
N PRO A 368 3.32 20.09 9.38
CA PRO A 368 2.98 21.31 8.65
C PRO A 368 4.14 21.90 7.84
N ASN A 369 5.40 21.53 8.09
CA ASN A 369 6.56 21.97 7.31
C ASN A 369 6.95 21.02 6.18
N ALA A 370 6.31 19.84 6.07
CA ALA A 370 6.52 18.95 4.94
C ALA A 370 5.99 19.57 3.64
N LYS A 371 6.67 19.27 2.53
CA LYS A 371 6.24 19.62 1.17
C LYS A 371 5.52 18.45 0.51
N ILE A 372 4.66 18.72 -0.45
CA ILE A 372 3.78 17.75 -1.09
C ILE A 372 4.22 17.55 -2.55
N ALA A 373 4.48 16.29 -2.92
CA ALA A 373 4.48 15.81 -4.28
C ALA A 373 3.16 15.03 -4.48
N PHE A 374 2.21 15.63 -5.18
CA PHE A 374 0.87 15.09 -5.35
C PHE A 374 0.76 14.37 -6.70
N THR A 375 0.11 13.21 -6.74
CA THR A 375 -0.33 12.52 -7.96
C THR A 375 -1.85 12.42 -7.97
N ASP A 376 -2.45 13.09 -8.92
CA ASP A 376 -3.89 13.10 -9.17
C ASP A 376 -4.29 11.90 -10.03
N ILE A 377 -5.10 11.02 -9.45
CA ILE A 377 -5.68 9.84 -10.08
C ILE A 377 -7.21 9.95 -10.21
N GLY A 378 -7.80 11.08 -9.84
CA GLY A 378 -9.24 11.32 -9.85
C GLY A 378 -9.76 11.61 -11.25
N THR A 379 -10.89 11.00 -11.59
CA THR A 379 -11.61 11.28 -12.82
C THR A 379 -13.10 11.41 -12.53
N GLN A 380 -13.73 12.39 -13.14
CA GLN A 380 -15.17 12.58 -13.07
C GLN A 380 -15.77 12.72 -14.47
N ASP A 381 -17.02 12.26 -14.64
CA ASP A 381 -17.76 12.46 -15.89
C ASP A 381 -17.87 13.97 -16.20
N VAL A 382 -17.66 14.36 -17.46
CA VAL A 382 -17.72 15.77 -17.88
C VAL A 382 -19.08 16.42 -17.60
N ARG A 383 -20.17 15.64 -17.59
CA ARG A 383 -21.52 16.10 -17.24
C ARG A 383 -21.66 16.40 -15.75
N CYS A 384 -20.78 15.84 -14.93
CA CYS A 384 -20.76 15.97 -13.48
C CYS A 384 -19.97 17.18 -12.97
N ALA A 385 -19.35 17.96 -13.86
CA ALA A 385 -18.64 19.17 -13.47
C ALA A 385 -19.54 20.10 -12.65
N ASN A 386 -19.13 20.39 -11.40
CA ASN A 386 -19.84 21.23 -10.43
C ASN A 386 -21.24 20.72 -10.03
N GLN A 387 -21.51 19.42 -10.18
CA GLN A 387 -22.75 18.79 -9.72
C GLN A 387 -22.54 18.02 -8.42
N ALA A 388 -23.51 18.12 -7.51
CA ALA A 388 -23.50 17.37 -6.26
C ALA A 388 -23.85 15.89 -6.51
N LYS A 389 -23.30 14.99 -5.67
CA LYS A 389 -23.58 13.55 -5.67
C LYS A 389 -23.05 12.83 -6.91
N CYS A 390 -22.04 13.39 -7.55
CA CYS A 390 -21.39 12.76 -8.68
C CYS A 390 -20.23 11.86 -8.21
N PRO A 391 -20.17 10.60 -8.69
CA PRO A 391 -19.10 9.69 -8.33
C PRO A 391 -17.77 10.18 -8.90
N VAL A 392 -16.70 9.97 -8.13
CA VAL A 392 -15.31 10.13 -8.56
C VAL A 392 -14.76 8.73 -8.81
N ASN A 393 -14.26 8.48 -10.01
CA ASN A 393 -13.55 7.26 -10.37
C ASN A 393 -12.05 7.47 -10.22
N LEU A 394 -11.33 6.45 -9.79
CA LEU A 394 -9.89 6.51 -9.66
C LEU A 394 -9.22 5.65 -10.73
N ILE A 395 -8.15 6.17 -11.34
CA ILE A 395 -7.36 5.45 -12.35
C ILE A 395 -5.89 5.40 -11.96
N THR A 396 -5.30 4.21 -11.96
CA THR A 396 -3.86 4.04 -11.74
C THR A 396 -3.21 3.44 -12.97
N PRO A 397 -1.96 3.81 -13.29
CA PRO A 397 -1.22 3.13 -14.35
C PRO A 397 -0.89 1.71 -13.90
N GLY A 398 -0.83 0.77 -14.83
CA GLY A 398 -0.50 -0.63 -14.54
C GLY A 398 0.94 -0.86 -14.03
N ASN A 399 1.81 0.15 -14.12
CA ASN A 399 3.22 0.08 -13.67
C ASN A 399 3.45 1.00 -12.46
N VAL A 400 4.00 0.43 -11.38
CA VAL A 400 4.36 1.16 -10.13
C VAL A 400 5.32 2.32 -10.39
N GLN A 401 6.28 2.19 -11.31
CA GLN A 401 7.21 3.26 -11.66
C GLN A 401 6.50 4.46 -12.29
N ALA A 402 5.43 4.24 -13.07
CA ALA A 402 4.63 5.33 -13.61
C ALA A 402 3.82 6.05 -12.52
N LEU A 403 3.40 5.33 -11.47
CA LEU A 403 2.65 5.89 -10.35
C LEU A 403 3.54 6.66 -9.37
N LEU A 404 4.72 6.10 -9.02
CA LEU A 404 5.59 6.63 -7.96
C LEU A 404 6.79 7.42 -8.49
N GLY A 405 7.26 7.13 -9.70
CA GLY A 405 8.50 7.67 -10.28
C GLY A 405 8.60 9.20 -10.24
N PRO A 406 7.57 9.96 -10.68
CA PRO A 406 7.58 11.42 -10.60
C PRO A 406 7.73 11.94 -9.17
N GLN A 407 6.99 11.38 -8.23
CA GLN A 407 7.04 11.76 -6.81
C GLN A 407 8.40 11.41 -6.17
N LEU A 408 8.96 10.23 -6.48
CA LEU A 408 10.30 9.82 -6.05
C LEU A 408 11.39 10.77 -6.56
N SER A 409 11.25 11.22 -7.82
CA SER A 409 12.14 12.19 -8.46
C SER A 409 12.03 13.59 -7.85
N ALA A 410 10.85 13.94 -7.31
CA ALA A 410 10.65 15.14 -6.50
C ALA A 410 11.22 15.03 -5.07
N GLY A 411 11.78 13.87 -4.69
CA GLY A 411 12.38 13.63 -3.38
C GLY A 411 11.47 12.91 -2.38
N ALA A 412 10.26 12.51 -2.77
CA ALA A 412 9.36 11.79 -1.87
C ALA A 412 9.93 10.42 -1.50
N ARG A 413 9.79 10.06 -0.22
CA ARG A 413 10.13 8.72 0.32
C ARG A 413 9.03 8.13 1.18
N ILE A 414 8.16 8.97 1.73
CA ILE A 414 6.97 8.55 2.48
C ILE A 414 5.75 8.89 1.64
N PHE A 415 4.89 7.90 1.41
CA PHE A 415 3.72 8.00 0.55
C PHE A 415 2.45 7.65 1.32
N SER A 416 1.39 8.43 1.11
CA SER A 416 0.06 8.22 1.72
C SER A 416 -0.98 7.95 0.63
N PHE A 417 -1.61 6.76 0.68
CA PHE A 417 -2.67 6.33 -0.25
C PHE A 417 -3.97 6.04 0.50
N SER A 418 -4.97 6.88 0.27
CA SER A 418 -6.28 6.82 0.92
C SER A 418 -7.36 6.24 -0.01
N TRP A 419 -6.99 5.17 -0.73
CA TRP A 419 -7.84 4.49 -1.72
C TRP A 419 -7.54 2.99 -1.76
N GLY A 420 -8.46 2.21 -2.31
CA GLY A 420 -8.24 0.78 -2.53
C GLY A 420 -9.34 0.10 -3.33
N LEU A 421 -9.08 -1.15 -3.69
CA LEU A 421 -9.96 -2.10 -4.36
C LEU A 421 -10.66 -2.96 -3.30
N PRO A 422 -11.99 -2.91 -3.17
CA PRO A 422 -12.72 -3.86 -2.33
C PRO A 422 -12.69 -5.27 -2.92
N GLY A 423 -12.96 -6.27 -2.08
CA GLY A 423 -13.09 -7.66 -2.51
C GLY A 423 -11.77 -8.43 -2.62
N ASP A 424 -10.63 -7.78 -2.80
CA ASP A 424 -9.29 -8.39 -2.69
C ASP A 424 -8.35 -7.65 -1.76
N ASP A 425 -7.39 -8.37 -1.15
CA ASP A 425 -6.39 -7.78 -0.26
C ASP A 425 -4.98 -7.78 -0.89
N TYR A 426 -4.62 -8.85 -1.61
CA TYR A 426 -3.32 -9.00 -2.27
C TYR A 426 -3.46 -9.21 -3.80
N SER A 427 -3.79 -8.13 -4.49
CA SER A 427 -3.86 -8.04 -5.95
C SER A 427 -2.46 -7.95 -6.60
N ARG A 428 -2.42 -7.88 -7.94
CA ARG A 428 -1.18 -7.57 -8.69
C ARG A 428 -0.50 -6.31 -8.18
N GLN A 429 -1.26 -5.24 -7.92
CA GLN A 429 -0.70 -3.97 -7.44
C GLN A 429 -0.08 -4.12 -6.05
N ALA A 430 -0.67 -4.92 -5.15
CA ALA A 430 -0.09 -5.22 -3.84
C ALA A 430 1.25 -5.97 -3.98
N ARG A 431 1.31 -6.98 -4.86
CA ARG A 431 2.55 -7.69 -5.21
C ARG A 431 3.61 -6.74 -5.75
N ASP A 432 3.23 -5.87 -6.67
CA ASP A 432 4.18 -4.96 -7.34
C ASP A 432 4.66 -3.88 -6.37
N PHE A 433 3.85 -3.44 -5.41
CA PHE A 433 4.30 -2.61 -4.29
C PHE A 433 5.28 -3.34 -3.38
N ASP A 434 5.00 -4.59 -3.01
CA ASP A 434 5.95 -5.40 -2.22
C ASP A 434 7.29 -5.54 -2.95
N ASP A 435 7.29 -5.82 -4.27
CA ASP A 435 8.49 -5.93 -5.09
C ASP A 435 9.23 -4.59 -5.22
N PHE A 436 8.47 -3.50 -5.41
CA PHE A 436 9.04 -2.16 -5.51
C PHE A 436 9.70 -1.74 -4.20
N ILE A 437 9.02 -1.88 -3.06
CA ILE A 437 9.55 -1.57 -1.73
C ILE A 437 10.69 -2.52 -1.35
N ALA A 438 10.61 -3.78 -1.78
CA ALA A 438 11.71 -4.72 -1.68
C ALA A 438 12.96 -4.24 -2.41
N LYS A 439 12.86 -3.44 -3.48
CA LYS A 439 14.02 -2.87 -4.20
C LYS A 439 14.35 -1.43 -3.81
N ASN A 440 13.41 -0.74 -3.17
CA ASN A 440 13.48 0.67 -2.78
C ASN A 440 13.22 0.79 -1.27
N PRO A 441 14.20 0.45 -0.42
CA PRO A 441 14.04 0.27 1.02
C PRO A 441 13.66 1.51 1.82
N GLU A 442 13.99 2.70 1.31
CA GLU A 442 13.64 3.98 1.94
C GLU A 442 12.23 4.44 1.56
N THR A 443 11.58 3.74 0.62
CA THR A 443 10.23 4.04 0.21
C THR A 443 9.23 3.37 1.16
N LEU A 444 8.51 4.20 1.91
CA LEU A 444 7.45 3.78 2.81
C LEU A 444 6.09 4.11 2.18
N LEU A 445 5.28 3.09 1.89
CA LEU A 445 3.90 3.28 1.48
C LEU A 445 2.98 3.05 2.69
N ILE A 446 2.06 3.99 2.92
CA ILE A 446 1.09 3.98 4.00
C ILE A 446 -0.30 4.01 3.35
N ILE A 447 -1.10 2.98 3.58
CA ILE A 447 -2.29 2.67 2.79
C ILE A 447 -3.49 2.43 3.71
N ALA A 448 -4.62 3.03 3.36
CA ALA A 448 -5.86 2.88 4.09
C ALA A 448 -6.39 1.43 4.04
N ALA A 449 -6.86 0.89 5.17
CA ALA A 449 -7.29 -0.50 5.28
C ALA A 449 -8.59 -0.81 4.52
N GLY A 450 -9.49 0.16 4.41
CA GLY A 450 -10.85 0.02 3.88
C GLY A 450 -11.92 0.43 4.90
N ASN A 451 -13.14 0.65 4.41
CA ASN A 451 -14.30 1.03 5.25
C ASN A 451 -15.40 -0.04 5.27
N SER A 452 -15.04 -1.30 5.06
CA SER A 452 -15.99 -2.42 4.97
C SER A 452 -16.05 -3.25 6.24
N GLY A 453 -15.56 -2.75 7.38
CA GLY A 453 -15.52 -3.49 8.65
C GLY A 453 -16.89 -3.94 9.18
N ASP A 454 -17.95 -3.24 8.79
CA ASP A 454 -19.33 -3.62 9.13
C ASP A 454 -19.82 -4.88 8.36
N ASN A 455 -19.11 -5.26 7.29
CA ASN A 455 -19.35 -6.50 6.55
C ASN A 455 -18.65 -7.72 7.20
N GLY A 456 -17.96 -7.52 8.33
CA GLY A 456 -17.28 -8.57 9.09
C GLY A 456 -15.76 -8.60 8.89
N THR A 457 -15.18 -9.79 9.09
CA THR A 457 -13.74 -10.05 8.99
C THR A 457 -13.27 -10.20 7.55
N LYS A 458 -11.97 -10.12 7.30
CA LYS A 458 -11.35 -10.25 5.96
C LYS A 458 -11.82 -9.18 4.98
N THR A 459 -11.90 -7.94 5.47
CA THR A 459 -12.40 -6.77 4.74
C THR A 459 -11.30 -5.79 4.35
N ILE A 460 -10.04 -6.16 4.55
CA ILE A 460 -8.86 -5.42 4.08
C ILE A 460 -8.91 -5.32 2.55
N THR A 461 -8.74 -4.11 2.05
CA THR A 461 -8.74 -3.80 0.62
C THR A 461 -7.34 -3.93 0.03
N SER A 462 -7.24 -4.07 -1.29
CA SER A 462 -5.98 -4.05 -2.01
C SER A 462 -5.68 -2.62 -2.47
N PRO A 463 -4.44 -2.14 -2.46
CA PRO A 463 -3.19 -2.84 -2.15
C PRO A 463 -2.81 -2.89 -0.66
N ALA A 464 -3.73 -2.57 0.25
CA ALA A 464 -3.48 -2.53 1.69
C ALA A 464 -3.16 -3.91 2.30
N GLY A 465 -3.42 -5.02 1.60
CA GLY A 465 -2.96 -6.35 2.01
C GLY A 465 -1.47 -6.62 1.75
N ALA A 466 -0.73 -5.74 1.08
CA ALA A 466 0.71 -5.88 0.85
C ALA A 466 1.49 -6.03 2.19
N LYS A 467 2.59 -6.80 2.17
CA LYS A 467 3.35 -7.12 3.39
C LYS A 467 4.18 -5.92 3.84
N ASN A 468 4.81 -5.24 2.89
CA ASN A 468 5.86 -4.25 3.13
C ASN A 468 5.32 -2.83 3.31
N VAL A 469 4.01 -2.63 3.13
CA VAL A 469 3.32 -1.35 3.38
C VAL A 469 2.91 -1.25 4.85
N ILE A 470 2.62 -0.02 5.31
CA ILE A 470 1.85 0.20 6.54
C ILE A 470 0.37 0.29 6.17
N THR A 471 -0.45 -0.57 6.76
CA THR A 471 -1.90 -0.57 6.57
C THR A 471 -2.57 0.05 7.78
N VAL A 472 -3.41 1.05 7.56
CA VAL A 472 -3.95 1.89 8.63
C VAL A 472 -5.46 1.73 8.73
N GLY A 473 -5.93 1.25 9.88
CA GLY A 473 -7.35 1.28 10.27
C GLY A 473 -7.73 2.57 10.99
N ALA A 474 -9.01 2.77 11.28
CA ALA A 474 -9.53 3.97 11.92
C ALA A 474 -9.88 3.74 13.40
N SER A 475 -9.24 4.48 14.29
CA SER A 475 -9.69 4.71 15.66
C SER A 475 -10.53 5.99 15.72
N LEU A 476 -11.10 6.24 16.89
CA LEU A 476 -11.75 7.50 17.19
C LEU A 476 -10.72 8.58 17.57
N THR A 477 -11.15 9.84 17.48
CA THR A 477 -10.42 11.01 17.99
C THR A 477 -10.73 11.21 19.50
N SER A 478 -10.31 12.34 20.08
CA SER A 478 -10.53 12.66 21.49
C SER A 478 -12.00 12.60 21.89
N ALA A 479 -12.26 12.20 23.13
CA ALA A 479 -13.63 12.17 23.68
C ALA A 479 -14.26 13.57 23.66
N ASP A 480 -13.46 14.56 24.03
CA ASP A 480 -13.72 15.99 23.98
C ASP A 480 -14.21 16.50 22.62
N ALA A 481 -13.55 16.09 21.54
CA ALA A 481 -13.96 16.46 20.19
C ALA A 481 -15.32 15.83 19.82
N LEU A 482 -15.58 14.62 20.33
CA LEU A 482 -16.78 13.85 19.99
C LEU A 482 -17.96 14.08 20.94
N GLU A 483 -17.77 14.76 22.07
CA GLU A 483 -18.80 14.95 23.09
C GLU A 483 -20.04 15.66 22.53
N GLY A 484 -19.84 16.74 21.77
CA GLY A 484 -20.94 17.49 21.15
C GLY A 484 -21.67 16.75 20.03
N VAL A 485 -21.10 15.64 19.53
CA VAL A 485 -21.67 14.82 18.44
C VAL A 485 -22.41 13.61 19.00
N PHE A 486 -21.78 12.86 19.92
CA PHE A 486 -22.28 11.57 20.39
C PHE A 486 -22.70 11.53 21.86
N GLY A 487 -22.29 12.51 22.69
CA GLY A 487 -22.69 12.60 24.09
C GLY A 487 -22.35 11.38 24.97
N CYS A 488 -21.33 10.60 24.60
CA CYS A 488 -20.96 9.37 25.29
C CYS A 488 -19.43 9.17 25.31
N PRO A 489 -18.70 9.94 26.14
CA PRO A 489 -17.23 9.91 26.19
C PRO A 489 -16.67 8.57 26.70
N SER A 490 -17.49 7.73 27.33
CA SER A 490 -17.08 6.39 27.78
C SER A 490 -16.89 5.40 26.62
N ALA A 491 -17.60 5.58 25.50
CA ALA A 491 -17.45 4.76 24.29
C ALA A 491 -16.80 5.51 23.13
N PHE A 492 -17.12 6.78 22.92
CA PHE A 492 -16.58 7.57 21.81
C PHE A 492 -15.30 8.29 22.25
N ASN A 493 -14.20 7.55 22.26
CA ASN A 493 -12.88 8.02 22.71
C ASN A 493 -11.76 7.29 21.94
N PRO A 494 -10.49 7.74 22.03
CA PRO A 494 -9.38 7.15 21.29
C PRO A 494 -9.13 5.66 21.57
N GLN A 495 -9.66 5.12 22.67
CA GLN A 495 -9.56 3.71 23.06
C GLN A 495 -10.56 2.81 22.32
N SER A 496 -11.14 3.30 21.22
CA SER A 496 -12.16 2.61 20.44
C SER A 496 -11.85 2.60 18.95
N VAL A 497 -11.97 1.42 18.33
CA VAL A 497 -11.90 1.24 16.87
C VAL A 497 -13.26 1.60 16.25
N ALA A 498 -13.25 2.36 15.15
CA ALA A 498 -14.44 2.74 14.42
C ALA A 498 -15.13 1.51 13.78
N SER A 499 -16.47 1.50 13.75
CA SER A 499 -17.24 0.33 13.27
C SER A 499 -16.96 0.01 11.80
N PHE A 500 -16.83 1.04 10.97
CA PHE A 500 -16.56 0.91 9.54
C PHE A 500 -15.13 0.44 9.23
N SER A 501 -14.16 0.59 10.15
CA SER A 501 -12.75 0.33 9.84
C SER A 501 -12.57 -1.12 9.42
N SER A 502 -12.15 -1.36 8.17
CA SER A 502 -11.86 -2.72 7.70
C SER A 502 -10.91 -3.45 8.65
N MET A 503 -11.14 -4.75 8.79
CA MET A 503 -10.42 -5.61 9.72
C MET A 503 -9.93 -6.86 9.00
N GLY A 504 -8.84 -7.42 9.51
CA GLY A 504 -8.28 -8.66 9.02
C GLY A 504 -9.04 -9.91 9.48
N PRO A 505 -8.35 -11.07 9.48
CA PRO A 505 -7.02 -11.24 8.90
C PRO A 505 -7.08 -11.02 7.37
N THR A 506 -5.94 -10.94 6.70
CA THR A 506 -5.91 -11.12 5.25
C THR A 506 -6.41 -12.53 4.89
N LYS A 507 -6.69 -12.79 3.61
CA LYS A 507 -7.16 -14.09 3.11
C LYS A 507 -6.14 -15.19 3.34
N ASP A 508 -4.84 -14.85 3.30
CA ASP A 508 -3.75 -15.75 3.67
C ASP A 508 -3.51 -15.82 5.18
N GLY A 509 -4.27 -15.11 6.03
CA GLY A 509 -4.21 -15.25 7.49
C GLY A 509 -3.27 -14.29 8.22
N ARG A 510 -2.65 -13.32 7.53
CA ARG A 510 -1.81 -12.30 8.16
C ARG A 510 -2.64 -11.29 8.95
N LEU A 511 -2.01 -10.75 9.98
CA LEU A 511 -2.53 -9.68 10.81
C LEU A 511 -2.50 -8.35 10.02
N LYS A 512 -3.69 -7.81 9.75
CA LYS A 512 -3.91 -6.46 9.20
C LYS A 512 -5.17 -5.86 9.84
N PRO A 513 -5.29 -4.53 10.00
CA PRO A 513 -4.28 -3.51 9.67
C PRO A 513 -3.01 -3.66 10.51
N ASP A 514 -1.92 -2.97 10.14
CA ASP A 514 -0.72 -2.96 11.00
C ASP A 514 -1.02 -2.21 12.30
N PHE A 515 -1.77 -1.12 12.24
CA PHE A 515 -2.25 -0.37 13.40
C PHE A 515 -3.45 0.51 13.03
N VAL A 516 -4.05 1.18 14.00
CA VAL A 516 -5.12 2.17 13.80
C VAL A 516 -4.64 3.58 14.13
N ALA A 517 -5.23 4.59 13.49
CA ALA A 517 -5.02 6.00 13.80
C ALA A 517 -6.36 6.76 13.78
N PRO A 518 -6.46 7.97 14.37
CA PRO A 518 -7.70 8.74 14.38
C PRO A 518 -8.25 8.95 12.97
N GLY A 519 -9.46 8.46 12.71
CA GLY A 519 -10.13 8.58 11.40
C GLY A 519 -11.65 8.80 11.51
N GLN A 520 -12.21 8.82 12.73
CA GLN A 520 -13.60 9.18 12.97
C GLN A 520 -13.74 10.71 13.06
N ILE A 521 -14.36 11.31 12.04
CA ILE A 521 -14.74 12.72 11.97
C ILE A 521 -13.56 13.66 12.23
N LEU A 522 -12.70 13.85 11.23
CA LEU A 522 -11.63 14.84 11.24
C LEU A 522 -11.97 16.03 10.35
N SER A 523 -11.77 17.24 10.86
CA SER A 523 -11.89 18.47 10.07
C SER A 523 -10.57 18.77 9.35
N SER A 524 -10.61 19.04 8.05
CA SER A 524 -9.41 19.40 7.30
C SER A 524 -9.72 20.27 6.10
N ALA A 525 -8.68 20.60 5.32
CA ALA A 525 -8.74 21.51 4.19
C ALA A 525 -9.85 21.12 3.21
N GLN A 526 -10.62 22.12 2.79
CA GLN A 526 -11.78 21.96 1.95
C GLN A 526 -11.44 22.36 0.50
N SER A 527 -11.79 21.53 -0.48
CA SER A 527 -11.73 21.90 -1.91
C SER A 527 -12.86 22.86 -2.28
N GLU A 528 -12.71 23.58 -3.38
CA GLU A 528 -13.80 24.38 -3.97
C GLU A 528 -14.34 23.68 -5.23
N ALA A 529 -15.32 24.31 -5.88
CA ALA A 529 -15.85 23.82 -7.15
C ALA A 529 -14.73 23.54 -8.18
N ALA A 530 -14.96 22.58 -9.08
CA ALA A 530 -13.96 22.15 -10.04
C ALA A 530 -13.43 23.34 -10.86
N LYS A 531 -12.10 23.45 -11.00
CA LYS A 531 -11.39 24.55 -11.67
C LYS A 531 -11.52 25.93 -10.99
N SER A 532 -12.09 26.00 -9.79
CA SER A 532 -12.04 27.22 -8.99
C SER A 532 -10.60 27.68 -8.79
N THR A 533 -10.42 28.98 -8.65
CA THR A 533 -9.15 29.61 -8.25
C THR A 533 -9.33 30.54 -7.05
N VAL A 534 -10.49 30.46 -6.40
CA VAL A 534 -10.86 31.32 -5.27
C VAL A 534 -10.04 30.93 -4.05
N LYS A 535 -9.28 31.87 -3.50
CA LYS A 535 -8.56 31.65 -2.24
C LYS A 535 -9.57 31.32 -1.14
N SER A 536 -9.33 30.24 -0.41
CA SER A 536 -10.25 29.73 0.60
C SER A 536 -9.46 29.20 1.79
N SER A 537 -10.00 29.32 2.99
CA SER A 537 -9.46 28.75 4.23
C SER A 537 -10.48 27.85 4.92
N LYS A 538 -11.51 27.41 4.19
CA LYS A 538 -12.62 26.63 4.73
C LYS A 538 -12.14 25.24 5.12
N LEU A 539 -12.70 24.69 6.19
CA LEU A 539 -12.44 23.32 6.59
C LEU A 539 -13.75 22.53 6.50
N CYS A 540 -13.64 21.24 6.22
CA CYS A 540 -14.80 20.34 6.22
C CYS A 540 -14.50 19.04 6.97
N PRO A 541 -15.51 18.43 7.63
CA PRO A 541 -15.36 17.15 8.30
C PRO A 541 -15.53 15.97 7.32
N LEU A 542 -14.63 15.00 7.39
CA LEU A 542 -14.77 13.68 6.76
C LEU A 542 -14.38 12.58 7.74
N GLN A 543 -14.77 11.34 7.45
CA GLN A 543 -14.36 10.18 8.25
C GLN A 543 -14.03 8.97 7.38
N GLY A 544 -13.14 8.11 7.87
CA GLY A 544 -12.71 6.94 7.14
C GLY A 544 -11.31 6.51 7.52
N THR A 545 -10.93 5.31 7.07
CA THR A 545 -9.51 4.91 7.07
C THR A 545 -8.66 5.83 6.18
N SER A 546 -9.30 6.53 5.22
CA SER A 546 -8.67 7.62 4.46
C SER A 546 -8.19 8.80 5.30
N GLN A 547 -8.87 9.11 6.40
CA GLN A 547 -8.47 10.19 7.31
C GLN A 547 -7.42 9.69 8.32
N ALA A 548 -7.48 8.42 8.71
CA ALA A 548 -6.47 7.80 9.58
C ALA A 548 -5.08 7.67 8.91
N THR A 549 -5.06 7.36 7.61
CA THR A 549 -3.83 7.17 6.83
C THR A 549 -2.90 8.40 6.81
N PRO A 550 -3.36 9.63 6.51
CA PRO A 550 -2.52 10.82 6.56
C PRO A 550 -2.09 11.20 7.98
N VAL A 551 -2.83 10.82 9.04
CA VAL A 551 -2.34 10.96 10.42
C VAL A 551 -1.14 10.05 10.65
N ALA A 552 -1.23 8.78 10.25
CA ALA A 552 -0.12 7.83 10.33
C ALA A 552 1.09 8.28 9.48
N ALA A 553 0.84 8.84 8.29
CA ALA A 553 1.88 9.38 7.43
C ALA A 553 2.56 10.62 8.03
N GLY A 554 1.80 11.51 8.66
CA GLY A 554 2.35 12.63 9.41
C GLY A 554 3.28 12.16 10.53
N LEU A 555 2.88 11.14 11.31
CA LEU A 555 3.77 10.54 12.33
C LEU A 555 5.05 9.96 11.73
N ALA A 556 4.93 9.24 10.60
CA ALA A 556 6.08 8.70 9.89
C ALA A 556 7.06 9.81 9.45
N VAL A 557 6.54 10.97 9.01
CA VAL A 557 7.34 12.15 8.66
C VAL A 557 8.08 12.72 9.86
N LEU A 558 7.40 12.84 11.01
CA LEU A 558 8.03 13.33 12.25
C LEU A 558 9.12 12.37 12.75
N ILE A 559 8.87 11.06 12.68
CA ILE A 559 9.89 10.03 13.02
C ILE A 559 11.05 10.08 12.04
N TYR A 560 10.80 10.23 10.74
CA TYR A 560 11.86 10.35 9.75
C TYR A 560 12.74 11.57 10.02
N GLU A 561 12.15 12.73 10.33
CA GLU A 561 12.91 13.91 10.74
C GLU A 561 13.73 13.65 12.01
N TRP A 562 13.13 13.03 13.02
CA TRP A 562 13.79 12.67 14.28
C TRP A 562 15.03 11.77 14.06
N LEU A 563 14.93 10.79 13.17
CA LEU A 563 16.03 9.89 12.77
C LEU A 563 17.09 10.62 11.93
N ARG A 564 16.66 11.31 10.86
CA ARG A 564 17.53 12.03 9.91
C ARG A 564 18.35 13.10 10.59
N ASP A 565 17.76 13.83 11.54
CA ASP A 565 18.40 14.98 12.17
C ASP A 565 19.11 14.63 13.49
N GLY A 566 19.14 13.34 13.87
CA GLY A 566 19.97 12.83 14.98
C GLY A 566 19.42 13.08 16.39
N TRP A 567 18.16 13.51 16.49
CA TRP A 567 17.48 13.76 17.77
C TRP A 567 17.45 12.52 18.69
N TRP A 568 17.41 11.33 18.08
CA TRP A 568 17.26 10.06 18.75
C TRP A 568 18.37 9.68 19.73
N ARG A 569 19.54 10.31 19.63
CA ARG A 569 20.70 9.94 20.46
C ARG A 569 20.72 10.62 21.83
N ALA A 570 20.43 11.92 21.87
CA ALA A 570 20.55 12.75 23.07
C ALA A 570 19.31 13.61 23.35
N GLY A 571 18.23 13.45 22.59
CA GLY A 571 17.03 14.28 22.70
C GLY A 571 17.24 15.72 22.24
N VAL A 572 18.34 16.00 21.52
CA VAL A 572 18.69 17.31 20.98
C VAL A 572 19.10 17.17 19.53
N LEU A 573 18.84 18.21 18.73
CA LEU A 573 19.23 18.28 17.33
C LEU A 573 20.75 18.15 17.19
N ASP A 574 21.22 17.07 16.57
CA ASP A 574 22.62 16.87 16.24
C ASP A 574 22.76 16.10 14.93
N LYS A 575 22.93 16.85 13.84
CA LYS A 575 23.07 16.29 12.49
C LYS A 575 24.29 15.39 12.33
N ALA A 576 25.29 15.47 13.21
CA ALA A 576 26.42 14.54 13.18
C ALA A 576 26.01 13.11 13.56
N ASN A 577 24.92 12.97 14.33
CA ASN A 577 24.29 11.69 14.67
C ASN A 577 23.08 11.37 13.77
N GLY A 578 22.85 12.17 12.73
CA GLY A 578 21.75 11.99 11.79
C GLY A 578 21.93 10.77 10.90
N MET A 579 20.82 10.05 10.66
CA MET A 579 20.81 8.94 9.70
C MET A 579 20.77 9.48 8.27
N THR A 580 21.78 9.14 7.46
CA THR A 580 21.82 9.50 6.03
C THR A 580 20.91 8.65 5.16
N SER A 581 20.53 7.47 5.65
CA SER A 581 19.58 6.56 5.02
C SER A 581 18.66 6.00 6.09
N VAL A 582 17.35 6.11 5.88
CA VAL A 582 16.34 5.69 6.87
C VAL A 582 15.45 4.62 6.23
N PRO A 583 15.60 3.34 6.62
CA PRO A 583 14.78 2.27 6.08
C PRO A 583 13.30 2.41 6.45
N ALA A 584 12.41 2.16 5.51
CA ALA A 584 10.96 2.12 5.72
C ALA A 584 10.57 1.09 6.79
N ALA A 585 11.28 -0.05 6.84
CA ALA A 585 11.10 -1.08 7.88
C ALA A 585 11.35 -0.54 9.30
N LEU A 586 12.32 0.37 9.47
CA LEU A 586 12.63 0.97 10.78
C LEU A 586 11.51 1.91 11.23
N ILE A 587 11.02 2.77 10.33
CA ILE A 587 9.88 3.66 10.64
C ILE A 587 8.64 2.82 10.98
N LYS A 588 8.36 1.76 10.21
CA LYS A 588 7.28 0.82 10.49
C LYS A 588 7.45 0.15 11.85
N ALA A 589 8.66 -0.32 12.19
CA ALA A 589 8.96 -0.94 13.47
C ALA A 589 8.76 0.02 14.64
N LEU A 590 9.24 1.27 14.52
CA LEU A 590 9.08 2.30 15.54
C LEU A 590 7.60 2.64 15.77
N LEU A 591 6.83 2.88 14.71
CA LEU A 591 5.39 3.16 14.82
C LEU A 591 4.66 2.02 15.53
N ILE A 592 4.88 0.77 15.11
CA ILE A 592 4.27 -0.42 15.73
C ILE A 592 4.69 -0.56 17.19
N HIS A 593 5.98 -0.37 17.49
CA HIS A 593 6.52 -0.48 18.83
C HIS A 593 5.95 0.57 19.80
N SER A 594 5.67 1.77 19.28
CA SER A 594 5.07 2.88 20.04
C SER A 594 3.59 2.69 20.36
N SER A 595 2.94 1.72 19.74
CA SER A 595 1.49 1.62 19.81
C SER A 595 0.96 1.07 21.13
N SER A 596 -0.26 1.46 21.45
CA SER A 596 -0.99 1.04 22.65
C SER A 596 -2.23 0.25 22.28
N SER A 597 -2.57 -0.79 23.05
CA SER A 597 -3.82 -1.52 22.87
C SER A 597 -5.03 -0.63 23.14
N LEU A 598 -6.05 -0.74 22.30
CA LEU A 598 -7.38 -0.18 22.51
C LEU A 598 -8.25 -1.18 23.28
N THR A 599 -9.32 -0.65 23.87
CA THR A 599 -10.20 -1.43 24.75
C THR A 599 -11.37 -2.08 24.01
N ARG A 600 -11.82 -1.46 22.91
CA ARG A 600 -13.06 -1.89 22.24
C ARG A 600 -13.08 -1.55 20.76
N ARG A 601 -14.00 -2.21 20.05
CA ARG A 601 -14.45 -1.86 18.72
C ARG A 601 -15.94 -1.54 18.74
N LEU A 602 -16.32 -0.44 18.11
CA LEU A 602 -17.73 -0.08 17.95
C LEU A 602 -18.41 -0.97 16.91
N ARG A 603 -19.71 -1.22 17.10
CA ARG A 603 -20.56 -1.86 16.08
C ARG A 603 -21.32 -0.80 15.29
N ASN A 604 -21.81 -1.19 14.12
CA ASN A 604 -22.82 -0.42 13.41
C ASN A 604 -24.14 -0.49 14.18
N ILE A 605 -24.45 0.56 14.93
CA ILE A 605 -25.66 0.64 15.75
C ILE A 605 -26.72 1.37 14.91
N LYS A 606 -27.82 0.68 14.65
CA LYS A 606 -28.99 1.23 13.94
C LYS A 606 -30.07 1.61 14.96
N GLY A 607 -30.74 2.75 14.76
CA GLY A 607 -31.84 3.21 15.61
C GLY A 607 -31.42 4.24 16.66
N LEU A 608 -32.16 4.33 17.77
CA LEU A 608 -31.91 5.33 18.81
C LEU A 608 -30.60 5.02 19.55
N ILE A 609 -29.59 5.87 19.37
CA ILE A 609 -28.26 5.70 19.97
C ILE A 609 -28.26 6.29 21.37
N THR A 610 -28.15 5.45 22.41
CA THR A 610 -27.88 5.88 23.79
C THR A 610 -26.48 5.45 24.20
N CYS A 611 -25.87 6.14 25.18
CA CYS A 611 -24.55 5.74 25.66
C CYS A 611 -24.53 4.30 26.22
N LYS A 612 -25.64 3.89 26.85
CA LYS A 612 -25.81 2.52 27.35
C LYS A 612 -25.85 1.49 26.22
N SER A 613 -26.60 1.75 25.15
CA SER A 613 -26.64 0.81 24.00
C SER A 613 -25.27 0.70 23.33
N VAL A 614 -24.57 1.82 23.13
CA VAL A 614 -23.24 1.80 22.49
C VAL A 614 -22.21 1.03 23.31
N THR A 615 -22.16 1.28 24.62
CA THR A 615 -21.22 0.58 25.50
C THR A 615 -21.52 -0.91 25.63
N GLN A 616 -22.80 -1.30 25.64
CA GLN A 616 -23.22 -2.71 25.72
C GLN A 616 -22.97 -3.48 24.42
N ASP A 617 -23.17 -2.85 23.26
CA ASP A 617 -23.02 -3.51 21.95
C ASP A 617 -21.57 -3.54 21.46
N ALA A 618 -20.70 -2.68 22.01
CA ALA A 618 -19.29 -2.63 21.64
C ALA A 618 -18.58 -3.98 21.89
N ILE A 619 -17.75 -4.37 20.93
CA ILE A 619 -16.93 -5.58 21.02
C ILE A 619 -15.72 -5.26 21.88
N GLN A 620 -15.57 -5.93 23.03
CA GLN A 620 -14.38 -5.79 23.87
C GLN A 620 -13.18 -6.47 23.20
N LEU A 621 -12.08 -5.74 23.08
CA LEU A 621 -10.82 -6.26 22.55
C LEU A 621 -10.06 -6.91 23.70
N LYS A 622 -9.96 -8.24 23.65
CA LYS A 622 -9.39 -9.07 24.74
C LYS A 622 -7.92 -9.42 24.54
N ARG A 623 -7.41 -9.22 23.34
CA ARG A 623 -6.05 -9.58 22.93
C ARG A 623 -5.45 -8.43 22.14
N TYR A 624 -4.13 -8.39 22.15
CA TYR A 624 -3.35 -7.38 21.47
C TYR A 624 -2.02 -8.02 21.06
N PRO A 625 -1.63 -7.95 19.79
CA PRO A 625 -2.40 -7.41 18.67
C PRO A 625 -3.63 -8.26 18.32
N ASP A 626 -4.55 -7.71 17.51
CA ASP A 626 -5.68 -8.44 16.92
C ASP A 626 -6.09 -7.84 15.57
N GLU A 627 -6.97 -8.50 14.83
CA GLU A 627 -7.31 -8.16 13.44
C GLU A 627 -8.15 -6.88 13.28
N SER A 628 -8.71 -6.34 14.36
CA SER A 628 -9.47 -5.08 14.36
C SER A 628 -8.60 -3.85 14.60
N GLN A 629 -7.63 -3.96 15.52
CA GLN A 629 -6.77 -2.84 15.91
C GLN A 629 -5.33 -2.97 15.40
N GLY A 630 -4.95 -4.12 14.85
CA GLY A 630 -3.56 -4.45 14.56
C GLY A 630 -2.72 -4.42 15.83
N TYR A 631 -1.58 -3.75 15.74
CA TYR A 631 -0.74 -3.39 16.86
C TYR A 631 -1.20 -2.11 17.58
N GLY A 632 -2.45 -1.66 17.43
CA GLY A 632 -3.05 -0.63 18.31
C GLY A 632 -2.93 0.80 17.80
N LEU A 633 -2.89 1.79 18.70
CA LEU A 633 -2.77 3.22 18.37
C LEU A 633 -1.35 3.73 18.65
N PRO A 634 -0.59 4.17 17.63
CA PRO A 634 0.75 4.75 17.80
C PRO A 634 0.77 5.98 18.71
N ASP A 635 1.81 6.11 19.51
CA ASP A 635 2.03 7.22 20.44
C ASP A 635 3.50 7.65 20.41
N LEU A 636 3.78 8.77 19.72
CA LEU A 636 5.14 9.24 19.50
C LEU A 636 5.86 9.59 20.81
N SER A 637 5.13 9.94 21.88
CA SER A 637 5.71 10.27 23.19
C SER A 637 6.40 9.08 23.85
N LYS A 638 6.10 7.85 23.41
CA LYS A 638 6.76 6.61 23.86
C LYS A 638 8.12 6.37 23.19
N LEU A 639 8.39 7.05 22.08
CA LEU A 639 9.65 6.93 21.33
C LEU A 639 10.54 8.15 21.53
N VAL A 640 9.95 9.33 21.36
CA VAL A 640 10.67 10.60 21.26
C VAL A 640 10.72 11.24 22.64
N TYR A 641 11.91 11.25 23.24
CA TYR A 641 12.15 11.91 24.51
C TYR A 641 13.16 13.04 24.34
N PHE A 642 12.81 14.25 24.79
CA PHE A 642 13.68 15.42 24.72
C PHE A 642 14.33 15.69 26.10
N GLY A 643 15.19 14.77 26.52
CA GLY A 643 15.93 14.80 27.80
C GLY A 643 16.99 13.68 27.89
N GLN A 644 17.67 13.52 29.03
CA GLN A 644 18.66 12.46 29.20
C GLN A 644 17.99 11.07 29.36
N ASN A 645 18.52 10.08 28.64
CA ASN A 645 18.14 8.66 28.59
C ASN A 645 17.01 8.29 27.60
N ALA A 646 17.37 8.00 26.34
CA ALA A 646 16.47 7.32 25.41
C ALA A 646 16.08 5.94 25.99
N LYS A 647 14.78 5.68 26.16
CA LYS A 647 14.23 4.40 26.66
C LYS A 647 14.11 3.32 25.57
N VAL A 648 14.47 3.66 24.33
CA VAL A 648 14.29 2.80 23.16
C VAL A 648 15.64 2.53 22.52
N TYR A 649 15.97 1.26 22.39
CA TYR A 649 17.05 0.74 21.58
C TYR A 649 16.48 0.30 20.24
N PHE A 650 17.16 0.62 19.13
CA PHE A 650 16.75 0.14 17.82
C PHE A 650 17.95 -0.20 16.94
N LEU A 651 17.71 -0.94 15.86
CA LEU A 651 18.65 -1.21 14.78
C LEU A 651 17.91 -1.09 13.42
N PRO A 652 18.58 -0.57 12.38
CA PRO A 652 19.91 0.07 12.43
C PRO A 652 19.88 1.38 13.23
N ASN A 653 20.96 1.65 13.96
CA ASN A 653 21.13 2.87 14.78
C ASN A 653 22.41 3.61 14.42
N THR A 654 22.88 3.50 13.18
CA THR A 654 24.09 4.18 12.74
C THR A 654 23.77 5.24 11.68
N THR A 655 24.74 6.13 11.47
CA THR A 655 24.66 7.17 10.44
C THR A 655 24.84 6.60 9.03
N VAL A 656 25.25 5.33 8.93
CA VAL A 656 25.57 4.59 7.69
C VAL A 656 24.55 3.48 7.47
N ASN A 657 24.45 3.00 6.23
CA ASN A 657 23.49 2.00 5.84
C ASN A 657 23.96 0.60 6.32
N ASP A 658 23.61 0.15 7.54
CA ASP A 658 24.11 -1.10 8.15
C ASP A 658 23.08 -2.00 8.90
N SER A 659 21.87 -2.15 8.37
CA SER A 659 20.86 -3.06 8.97
C SER A 659 21.40 -4.47 9.22
N PRO A 660 21.05 -5.10 10.36
CA PRO A 660 21.46 -6.47 10.66
C PRO A 660 20.83 -7.46 9.67
N ALA A 661 21.66 -8.37 9.14
CA ALA A 661 21.32 -9.35 8.11
C ALA A 661 21.39 -10.78 8.63
N LEU A 662 20.45 -11.63 8.25
CA LEU A 662 20.41 -13.00 8.74
C LEU A 662 20.14 -13.99 7.60
N MET A 663 20.99 -15.02 7.51
CA MET A 663 20.87 -16.12 6.54
C MET A 663 19.96 -17.22 7.06
N HIS A 664 19.58 -18.17 6.20
CA HIS A 664 18.84 -19.36 6.64
C HIS A 664 19.61 -20.07 7.76
N GLN A 665 18.88 -20.45 8.82
CA GLN A 665 19.39 -21.05 10.06
C GLN A 665 20.37 -20.18 10.86
N GLY A 666 20.64 -18.94 10.41
CA GLY A 666 21.38 -17.95 11.19
C GLY A 666 20.62 -17.55 12.46
N VAL A 667 21.37 -17.06 13.46
CA VAL A 667 20.80 -16.61 14.72
C VAL A 667 21.54 -15.36 15.19
N HIS A 668 20.79 -14.31 15.50
CA HIS A 668 21.29 -13.17 16.26
C HIS A 668 20.72 -13.19 17.67
N ILE A 669 21.56 -12.87 18.66
CA ILE A 669 21.19 -12.84 20.08
C ILE A 669 21.54 -11.47 20.65
N TYR A 670 20.56 -10.80 21.26
CA TYR A 670 20.70 -9.52 21.93
C TYR A 670 20.38 -9.69 23.42
N SER A 671 21.24 -9.17 24.30
CA SER A 671 21.04 -9.27 25.76
C SER A 671 20.43 -7.99 26.31
N PHE A 672 19.41 -8.11 27.15
CA PHE A 672 18.79 -7.00 27.87
C PHE A 672 18.67 -7.32 29.37
N ASN A 673 18.74 -6.29 30.20
CA ASN A 673 18.45 -6.39 31.63
C ASN A 673 17.11 -5.70 31.91
N VAL A 674 16.18 -6.44 32.51
CA VAL A 674 14.85 -5.94 32.87
C VAL A 674 14.79 -5.72 34.37
N ARG A 675 14.32 -4.55 34.82
CA ARG A 675 14.19 -4.21 36.25
C ARG A 675 12.78 -4.47 36.78
N PRO A 676 12.57 -4.60 38.11
CA PRO A 676 11.25 -4.65 38.73
C PRO A 676 10.33 -3.56 38.20
N GLN A 677 9.07 -3.93 37.97
CA GLN A 677 8.01 -3.05 37.42
C GLN A 677 8.23 -2.59 35.96
N GLU A 678 9.30 -3.01 35.29
CA GLU A 678 9.48 -2.78 33.86
C GLU A 678 8.82 -3.91 33.04
N THR A 679 8.26 -3.54 31.89
CA THR A 679 7.89 -4.48 30.82
C THR A 679 8.92 -4.35 29.70
N LEU A 680 9.47 -5.47 29.26
CA LEU A 680 10.28 -5.54 28.06
C LEU A 680 9.37 -5.74 26.85
N ARG A 681 9.44 -4.80 25.91
CA ARG A 681 8.82 -4.92 24.60
C ARG A 681 9.90 -5.03 23.54
N VAL A 682 9.70 -5.93 22.58
CA VAL A 682 10.59 -6.14 21.44
C VAL A 682 9.76 -6.30 20.18
N THR A 683 10.08 -5.53 19.14
CA THR A 683 9.41 -5.53 17.84
C THR A 683 10.42 -5.80 16.74
N LEU A 684 10.12 -6.77 15.88
CA LEU A 684 10.89 -7.17 14.71
C LEU A 684 10.10 -6.89 13.44
N VAL A 685 10.71 -6.20 12.48
CA VAL A 685 10.16 -5.98 11.13
C VAL A 685 11.23 -6.34 10.11
N ARG A 686 10.93 -7.18 9.12
CA ARG A 686 11.89 -7.58 8.06
C ARG A 686 12.27 -6.36 7.16
N GLY A 687 13.55 -6.20 6.76
CA GLY A 687 14.07 -5.08 5.95
C GLY A 687 15.61 -5.06 5.66
N LEU A 688 16.07 -5.05 4.37
CA LEU A 688 17.43 -4.89 3.69
C LEU A 688 18.35 -3.82 4.27
N ILE A 689 19.67 -4.00 4.39
CA ILE A 689 20.69 -3.10 3.83
C ILE A 689 21.96 -3.93 3.52
N VAL A 690 22.49 -3.91 2.28
CA VAL A 690 23.90 -4.29 2.03
C VAL A 690 24.52 -3.40 0.96
N LYS A 691 25.59 -2.67 1.31
CA LYS A 691 26.61 -2.24 0.35
C LYS A 691 27.59 -3.40 0.17
N SER A 692 27.49 -4.14 -0.92
CA SER A 692 28.58 -5.02 -1.36
C SER A 692 28.85 -4.74 -2.83
N GLN A 693 30.05 -4.22 -3.10
CA GLN A 693 30.55 -3.89 -4.42
C GLN A 693 31.02 -5.14 -5.19
N LEU A 694 30.66 -6.35 -4.74
CA LEU A 694 31.27 -7.61 -5.20
C LEU A 694 30.30 -8.79 -5.42
N MET A 695 28.97 -8.61 -5.46
CA MET A 695 28.03 -9.66 -5.89
C MET A 695 26.80 -9.09 -6.63
N PRO A 696 26.55 -9.41 -7.90
CA PRO A 696 25.34 -9.03 -8.63
C PRO A 696 24.22 -10.05 -8.41
N LEU A 697 23.86 -10.31 -7.15
CA LEU A 697 22.74 -11.19 -6.80
C LEU A 697 21.64 -10.36 -6.10
N SER A 698 20.40 -10.67 -6.44
CA SER A 698 19.16 -9.95 -6.12
C SER A 698 19.12 -9.26 -4.75
N GLN A 699 19.22 -7.93 -4.75
CA GLN A 699 19.13 -7.07 -3.58
C GLN A 699 17.66 -6.92 -3.17
N VAL A 700 17.22 -7.63 -2.12
CA VAL A 700 15.84 -7.52 -1.61
C VAL A 700 15.82 -7.14 -0.14
N TRP A 701 15.05 -6.10 0.15
CA TRP A 701 15.05 -5.40 1.41
C TRP A 701 13.97 -5.88 2.34
N ASN A 702 12.75 -5.44 2.09
CA ASN A 702 11.61 -5.99 2.79
C ASN A 702 11.33 -7.42 2.27
N ASP A 703 10.45 -8.17 2.93
CA ASP A 703 10.16 -9.56 2.54
C ASP A 703 9.86 -9.61 1.01
N PRO A 704 10.51 -10.48 0.21
CA PRO A 704 10.30 -10.53 -1.23
C PRO A 704 8.82 -10.66 -1.59
N ALA A 705 8.39 -10.10 -2.71
CA ALA A 705 6.99 -10.17 -3.13
C ALA A 705 6.47 -11.62 -3.15
N GLY A 706 5.34 -11.84 -2.46
CA GLY A 706 4.63 -13.12 -2.52
C GLY A 706 4.00 -13.35 -3.89
N SER A 707 3.72 -14.61 -4.22
CA SER A 707 2.98 -14.93 -5.44
C SER A 707 1.48 -14.66 -5.24
N VAL A 708 0.85 -14.00 -6.21
CA VAL A 708 -0.62 -13.91 -6.27
C VAL A 708 -1.28 -15.28 -6.48
N LEU A 709 -0.54 -16.34 -6.75
CA LEU A 709 -1.07 -17.71 -6.80
C LEU A 709 -0.87 -18.49 -5.50
N GLY A 710 -0.13 -17.94 -4.54
CA GLY A 710 0.23 -18.61 -3.29
C GLY A 710 -0.90 -18.58 -2.26
N GLY A 711 -0.98 -19.65 -1.46
CA GLY A 711 -1.81 -19.70 -0.25
C GLY A 711 -1.15 -19.01 0.96
N LYS A 712 0.17 -18.85 0.94
CA LYS A 712 0.97 -18.11 1.92
C LYS A 712 1.84 -17.09 1.19
N LEU A 713 1.78 -15.83 1.61
CA LEU A 713 2.51 -14.77 0.92
C LEU A 713 3.91 -14.52 1.48
N LEU A 714 4.14 -14.83 2.76
CA LEU A 714 5.45 -14.71 3.42
C LEU A 714 6.51 -15.56 2.70
N GLN A 715 7.60 -14.92 2.24
CA GLN A 715 8.64 -15.62 1.48
C GLN A 715 9.78 -16.05 2.42
N ASN A 716 10.32 -15.10 3.19
CA ASN A 716 11.38 -15.33 4.16
C ASN A 716 10.84 -15.31 5.60
N ASP A 717 11.14 -16.35 6.37
CA ASP A 717 10.73 -16.52 7.77
C ASP A 717 11.86 -16.20 8.73
N LEU A 718 11.66 -15.17 9.55
CA LEU A 718 12.50 -14.81 10.68
C LEU A 718 11.65 -14.95 11.94
N ASP A 719 12.08 -15.74 12.94
CA ASP A 719 11.34 -15.91 14.19
C ASP A 719 11.99 -15.11 15.33
N LEU A 720 11.17 -14.35 16.05
CA LEU A 720 11.51 -13.64 17.27
C LEU A 720 11.14 -14.48 18.50
N SER A 721 12.03 -14.55 19.48
CA SER A 721 11.75 -15.16 20.78
C SER A 721 12.58 -14.52 21.90
N ILE A 722 12.09 -14.63 23.13
CA ILE A 722 12.85 -14.23 24.34
C ILE A 722 13.09 -15.47 25.19
N THR A 723 14.33 -15.63 25.64
CA THR A 723 14.78 -16.73 26.50
C THR A 723 15.53 -16.20 27.71
N LEU A 724 15.59 -17.00 28.78
CA LEU A 724 16.40 -16.68 29.96
C LEU A 724 17.60 -17.63 30.03
N PRO A 725 18.82 -17.12 30.27
CA PRO A 725 19.97 -17.97 30.51
C PRO A 725 19.71 -18.97 31.65
N GLY A 726 19.92 -20.26 31.40
CA GLY A 726 19.71 -21.33 32.38
C GLY A 726 18.25 -21.76 32.57
N SER A 727 17.30 -21.23 31.80
CA SER A 727 15.89 -21.67 31.78
C SER A 727 15.53 -22.30 30.44
N SER A 728 14.59 -23.26 30.46
CA SER A 728 13.98 -23.80 29.23
C SER A 728 12.78 -22.97 28.74
N LYS A 729 12.38 -21.93 29.49
CA LYS A 729 11.23 -21.09 29.15
C LYS A 729 11.55 -20.20 27.93
N VAL A 730 10.68 -20.28 26.93
CA VAL A 730 10.68 -19.41 25.74
C VAL A 730 9.40 -18.58 25.73
N PHE A 731 9.54 -17.29 25.45
CA PHE A 731 8.42 -16.38 25.19
C PHE A 731 8.37 -16.10 23.69
N TYR A 732 7.16 -16.24 23.14
CA TYR A 732 6.90 -16.16 21.70
C TYR A 732 6.15 -14.88 21.33
N PRO A 733 6.12 -14.50 20.04
CA PRO A 733 5.42 -13.32 19.58
C PRO A 733 3.93 -13.35 19.90
N LEU A 734 3.37 -12.18 20.21
CA LEU A 734 1.94 -12.01 20.48
C LEU A 734 1.08 -12.31 19.24
N SER A 735 1.63 -12.07 18.04
CA SER A 735 1.02 -12.44 16.76
C SER A 735 0.89 -13.96 16.56
N GLY A 736 1.78 -14.75 17.16
CA GLY A 736 1.68 -16.22 17.30
C GLY A 736 0.85 -16.66 18.52
N GLY A 737 0.01 -15.78 19.08
CA GLY A 737 -0.78 -16.03 20.27
C GLY A 737 0.02 -16.11 21.58
N GLY A 738 1.30 -15.72 21.56
CA GLY A 738 2.22 -15.76 22.70
C GLY A 738 2.68 -17.17 23.09
N THR A 739 2.32 -18.20 22.32
CA THR A 739 2.57 -19.61 22.66
C THR A 739 3.38 -20.37 21.60
N ALA A 740 3.49 -19.86 20.39
CA ALA A 740 4.21 -20.48 19.28
C ALA A 740 4.91 -19.43 18.41
N VAL A 741 5.88 -19.90 17.61
CA VAL A 741 6.51 -19.11 16.54
C VAL A 741 5.45 -18.62 15.54
N ASP A 742 5.70 -17.46 14.95
CA ASP A 742 4.84 -16.87 13.92
C ASP A 742 5.38 -17.21 12.54
N THR A 743 4.61 -17.97 11.75
CA THR A 743 5.03 -18.40 10.42
C THR A 743 4.31 -17.66 9.29
N MET A 744 3.58 -16.60 9.61
CA MET A 744 2.64 -15.93 8.69
C MET A 744 2.98 -14.45 8.51
N ASN A 745 3.32 -13.76 9.59
CA ASN A 745 3.51 -12.32 9.57
C ASN A 745 4.97 -11.93 9.32
N ASN A 746 5.17 -10.83 8.58
CA ASN A 746 6.49 -10.22 8.42
C ASN A 746 6.87 -9.25 9.56
N VAL A 747 5.99 -9.13 10.57
CA VAL A 747 6.15 -8.35 11.79
C VAL A 747 5.87 -9.25 12.98
N GLU A 748 6.77 -9.25 13.95
CA GLU A 748 6.62 -9.98 15.21
C GLU A 748 6.91 -9.07 16.40
N MET A 749 6.14 -9.22 17.47
CA MET A 749 6.34 -8.47 18.70
C MET A 749 6.19 -9.38 19.91
N VAL A 750 7.15 -9.32 20.83
CA VAL A 750 7.07 -9.97 22.14
C VAL A 750 6.98 -8.89 23.21
N GLU A 751 6.05 -9.06 24.15
CA GLU A 751 5.95 -8.23 25.34
C GLU A 751 5.93 -9.12 26.58
N VAL A 752 6.81 -8.85 27.53
CA VAL A 752 6.95 -9.65 28.75
C VAL A 752 7.27 -8.77 29.96
N SER A 753 6.48 -8.90 31.02
CA SER A 753 6.69 -8.16 32.26
C SER A 753 7.84 -8.74 33.08
N TYR A 754 8.46 -7.91 33.92
CA TYR A 754 9.44 -8.37 34.89
C TYR A 754 8.91 -9.53 35.75
N ASP A 755 7.68 -9.44 36.25
CA ASP A 755 7.10 -10.47 37.12
C ASP A 755 6.99 -11.83 36.40
N ALA A 756 6.63 -11.81 35.12
CA ALA A 756 6.59 -13.01 34.30
C ALA A 756 8.00 -13.60 34.11
N LEU A 757 9.02 -12.77 33.88
CA LEU A 757 10.42 -13.20 33.76
C LEU A 757 10.97 -13.74 35.09
N ALA A 758 10.73 -13.02 36.19
CA ALA A 758 11.25 -13.33 37.52
C ALA A 758 10.77 -14.70 38.02
N SER A 759 9.56 -15.11 37.65
CA SER A 759 9.03 -16.45 37.99
C SER A 759 9.86 -17.62 37.42
N PHE A 760 10.72 -17.37 36.42
CA PHE A 760 11.59 -18.37 35.81
C PHE A 760 13.09 -18.09 35.99
N ALA A 761 13.45 -17.01 36.68
CA ALA A 761 14.84 -16.62 36.91
C ALA A 761 15.32 -17.10 38.29
N SER A 762 16.46 -17.77 38.34
CA SER A 762 17.09 -18.12 39.62
C SER A 762 17.72 -16.86 40.24
N ASN A 763 17.35 -16.53 41.49
CA ASN A 763 17.83 -15.37 42.26
C ASN A 763 17.49 -13.97 41.68
N ALA A 764 16.26 -13.74 41.20
CA ALA A 764 15.82 -12.43 40.72
C ALA A 764 15.51 -11.43 41.85
N THR A 765 16.54 -10.88 42.51
CA THR A 765 16.36 -9.84 43.56
C THR A 765 16.51 -8.41 43.05
N SER A 766 16.98 -8.20 41.81
CA SER A 766 17.23 -6.84 41.27
C SER A 766 17.01 -6.68 39.78
N THR A 767 17.60 -7.52 38.92
CA THR A 767 17.44 -7.43 37.46
C THR A 767 17.42 -8.83 36.87
N VAL A 768 16.59 -9.03 35.84
CA VAL A 768 16.56 -10.29 35.08
C VAL A 768 17.24 -10.05 33.74
N ARG A 769 18.33 -10.78 33.50
CA ARG A 769 18.98 -10.81 32.19
C ARG A 769 18.19 -11.74 31.27
N VAL A 770 17.87 -11.25 30.07
CA VAL A 770 17.19 -12.02 29.03
C VAL A 770 17.97 -11.98 27.73
N GLU A 771 17.78 -13.02 26.92
CA GLU A 771 18.33 -13.16 25.58
C GLU A 771 17.18 -13.12 24.56
N VAL A 772 17.16 -12.04 23.79
CA VAL A 772 16.28 -11.86 22.63
C VAL A 772 16.95 -12.53 21.45
N ARG A 773 16.30 -13.55 20.89
CA ARG A 773 16.81 -14.38 19.82
C ARG A 773 15.99 -14.15 18.55
N ILE A 774 16.67 -13.79 17.46
CA ILE A 774 16.11 -13.66 16.12
C ILE A 774 16.72 -14.77 15.26
N ALA A 775 15.91 -15.65 14.69
CA ALA A 775 16.36 -16.83 13.96
C ALA A 775 15.83 -16.86 12.52
N GLY A 776 16.68 -17.21 11.56
CA GLY A 776 16.32 -17.27 10.14
C GLY A 776 15.72 -18.60 9.76
N THR A 777 14.58 -18.93 10.35
CA THR A 777 13.97 -20.26 10.24
C THR A 777 13.78 -20.70 8.79
N SER A 778 13.41 -19.79 7.88
CA SER A 778 13.28 -20.11 6.46
C SER A 778 13.59 -18.90 5.58
N VAL A 779 14.88 -18.59 5.37
CA VAL A 779 15.33 -17.48 4.52
C VAL A 779 15.84 -18.05 3.20
N MET A 780 14.91 -18.39 2.32
CA MET A 780 15.21 -19.15 1.11
C MET A 780 15.28 -18.30 -0.15
N VAL A 781 14.64 -17.12 -0.17
CA VAL A 781 14.55 -16.29 -1.38
C VAL A 781 15.38 -15.02 -1.18
N ASN A 782 16.30 -14.75 -2.10
CA ASN A 782 17.13 -13.53 -2.11
C ASN A 782 17.91 -13.32 -0.79
N ALA A 783 18.44 -14.41 -0.22
CA ALA A 783 19.15 -14.41 1.05
C ALA A 783 20.52 -13.66 0.97
N PRO A 784 20.99 -13.02 2.06
CA PRO A 784 20.38 -12.95 3.40
C PRO A 784 19.16 -12.02 3.52
N GLN A 785 18.33 -12.23 4.54
CA GLN A 785 17.20 -11.34 4.90
C GLN A 785 17.60 -10.51 6.12
N THR A 786 17.63 -9.20 5.97
CA THR A 786 17.83 -8.27 7.10
C THR A 786 16.50 -7.84 7.71
N TYR A 787 16.60 -7.09 8.80
CA TYR A 787 15.47 -6.62 9.58
C TYR A 787 15.77 -5.30 10.31
N ALA A 788 14.71 -4.57 10.63
CA ALA A 788 14.69 -3.55 11.66
C ALA A 788 14.24 -4.15 12.99
N PHE A 789 14.82 -3.66 14.07
CA PHE A 789 14.62 -4.18 15.41
C PHE A 789 14.45 -3.03 16.39
N VAL A 790 13.45 -3.10 17.26
CA VAL A 790 13.19 -2.08 18.28
C VAL A 790 12.92 -2.78 19.60
N ALA A 791 13.57 -2.32 20.67
CA ALA A 791 13.43 -2.86 22.01
C ALA A 791 13.40 -1.73 23.04
N SER A 792 12.59 -1.90 24.08
CA SER A 792 12.48 -0.94 25.17
C SER A 792 12.16 -1.66 26.48
N SER A 793 12.72 -1.19 27.60
CA SER A 793 12.27 -1.56 28.93
C SER A 793 11.71 -0.32 29.66
N GLY A 794 10.64 -0.49 30.42
CA GLY A 794 10.01 0.62 31.16
C GLY A 794 9.16 1.56 30.30
N LEU A 795 8.62 1.07 29.18
CA LEU A 795 7.39 1.62 28.60
C LEU A 795 6.26 1.21 29.54
N ASN A 796 5.73 2.17 30.31
CA ASN A 796 4.67 1.88 31.27
C ASN A 796 3.52 1.18 30.54
N SER A 797 3.20 -0.03 31.01
CA SER A 797 1.90 -0.67 30.82
C SER A 797 0.84 0.37 31.18
N ALA A 798 -0.25 0.43 30.41
CA ALA A 798 -1.35 1.35 30.63
C ALA A 798 -1.82 1.39 32.10
N SER A 799 -1.34 2.36 32.89
CA SER A 799 -1.96 2.94 34.09
C SER A 799 -1.05 4.05 34.66
N GLU A 800 -1.60 5.24 34.91
CA GLU A 800 -0.99 6.36 35.64
C GLU A 800 -0.55 5.95 37.07
N ILE A 801 0.58 6.48 37.59
CA ILE A 801 0.80 7.18 38.90
C ILE A 801 2.22 7.84 38.86
N PRO A 802 2.42 9.12 39.27
CA PRO A 802 3.70 9.83 39.14
C PRO A 802 4.66 9.69 40.33
N GLY A 803 5.96 9.62 40.03
CA GLY A 803 7.04 10.18 40.87
C GLY A 803 7.94 9.21 41.65
N VAL A 804 9.06 8.76 41.07
CA VAL A 804 10.32 8.43 41.78
C VAL A 804 11.51 8.63 40.82
N PRO A 805 12.62 9.31 41.21
CA PRO A 805 13.81 9.45 40.36
C PRO A 805 14.69 8.19 40.41
N LEU A 806 15.29 7.81 39.27
CA LEU A 806 16.29 6.73 39.19
C LEU A 806 17.74 7.28 39.30
N PRO A 807 18.70 6.47 39.81
CA PRO A 807 20.00 6.94 40.28
C PRO A 807 21.13 6.91 39.24
N SER A 808 22.18 7.65 39.56
CA SER A 808 23.42 7.90 38.81
C SER A 808 24.34 6.68 38.63
N THR A 809 25.11 6.73 37.54
CA THR A 809 26.23 5.84 37.23
C THR A 809 27.41 6.06 38.18
N ASN A 810 27.84 5.01 38.89
CA ASN A 810 29.17 4.95 39.51
C ASN A 810 30.03 3.95 38.74
N SER A 811 31.10 4.46 38.15
CA SER A 811 32.26 3.71 37.66
C SER A 811 33.06 3.14 38.83
N ASN A 812 33.30 1.82 38.86
CA ASN A 812 34.52 1.23 39.42
C ASN A 812 34.61 -0.28 39.12
N GLY A 813 35.78 -0.70 38.60
CA GLY A 813 36.27 -2.09 38.45
C GLY A 813 35.74 -2.80 37.20
N GLY A 814 36.52 -3.33 36.25
CA GLY A 814 37.92 -3.73 36.20
C GLY A 814 37.96 -4.94 35.26
N MET A 815 38.59 -4.81 34.09
CA MET A 815 38.73 -5.93 33.14
C MET A 815 39.71 -6.99 33.67
N PRO A 816 39.54 -8.28 33.32
CA PRO A 816 40.65 -9.19 33.17
C PRO A 816 40.86 -9.65 31.71
N ALA A 817 42.07 -9.31 31.24
CA ALA A 817 43.00 -10.05 30.39
C ALA A 817 42.52 -10.87 29.17
N ARG A 818 42.90 -10.35 28.00
CA ARG A 818 43.27 -11.09 26.78
C ARG A 818 44.35 -12.16 27.06
N ALA A 819 44.16 -13.36 26.55
CA ALA A 819 45.26 -14.27 26.21
C ALA A 819 45.65 -14.06 24.74
N SER A 820 46.93 -13.75 24.57
CA SER A 820 47.64 -13.38 23.35
C SER A 820 48.02 -14.57 22.47
N LEU A 821 47.87 -14.43 21.16
CA LEU A 821 48.79 -15.00 20.17
C LEU A 821 49.42 -13.85 19.37
N ALA A 822 50.73 -13.97 19.18
CA ALA A 822 51.69 -12.93 18.83
C ALA A 822 51.58 -12.42 17.37
N PRO A 823 52.15 -11.24 17.07
CA PRO A 823 51.87 -10.49 15.84
C PRO A 823 52.76 -10.93 14.68
N VAL A 824 52.16 -11.16 13.52
CA VAL A 824 52.86 -11.03 12.23
C VAL A 824 52.81 -9.55 11.85
N ALA A 825 53.98 -8.94 11.79
CA ALA A 825 54.16 -7.54 11.43
C ALA A 825 53.59 -7.25 10.03
N THR A 826 52.67 -6.28 9.95
CA THR A 826 52.49 -5.43 8.78
C THR A 826 52.36 -4.00 9.29
N SER A 827 53.27 -3.15 8.82
CA SER A 827 53.34 -1.73 9.15
C SER A 827 52.05 -1.01 8.73
N ARG A 828 51.51 -0.19 9.63
CA ARG A 828 50.66 0.93 9.24
C ARG A 828 51.59 2.02 8.71
N ASP A 829 51.54 2.26 7.41
CA ASP A 829 52.02 3.51 6.84
C ASP A 829 50.95 4.57 7.12
N ASP A 830 51.22 5.44 8.09
CA ASP A 830 50.49 6.68 8.27
C ASP A 830 50.84 7.61 7.09
N PHE A 831 49.83 8.02 6.33
CA PHE A 831 49.99 8.97 5.22
C PHE A 831 50.26 10.36 5.79
N GLU A 832 51.53 10.77 5.81
CA GLU A 832 51.94 12.13 6.14
C GLU A 832 51.87 13.04 4.92
N TRP A 833 51.11 14.13 5.06
CA TRP A 833 50.96 15.17 4.05
C TRP A 833 52.28 15.93 3.81
N GLN A 834 52.94 15.66 2.69
CA GLN A 834 54.16 16.33 2.27
C GLN A 834 53.88 17.63 1.49
N PRO A 835 54.65 18.72 1.72
CA PRO A 835 54.43 20.03 1.07
C PRO A 835 54.45 20.03 -0.46
N TRP A 836 55.07 19.03 -1.09
CA TRP A 836 55.05 18.93 -2.55
C TRP A 836 53.65 18.55 -3.07
N MET A 837 52.82 17.84 -2.30
CA MET A 837 51.47 17.45 -2.72
C MET A 837 50.51 18.65 -2.86
N THR A 838 50.71 19.70 -2.05
CA THR A 838 49.97 20.97 -2.18
C THR A 838 50.44 21.75 -3.40
N ILE A 839 51.73 21.68 -3.72
CA ILE A 839 52.31 22.27 -4.94
C ILE A 839 51.76 21.56 -6.18
N THR A 840 51.62 20.23 -6.16
CA THR A 840 51.05 19.45 -7.26
C THR A 840 49.56 19.76 -7.47
N LEU A 841 48.77 19.88 -6.40
CA LEU A 841 47.36 20.27 -6.48
C LEU A 841 47.17 21.70 -7.02
N ALA A 842 48.00 22.65 -6.59
CA ALA A 842 47.96 24.02 -7.07
C ALA A 842 48.39 24.14 -8.55
N SER A 843 49.39 23.36 -8.98
CA SER A 843 49.83 23.35 -10.38
C SER A 843 48.83 22.65 -11.31
N VAL A 844 48.19 21.56 -10.88
CA VAL A 844 47.08 20.94 -11.63
C VAL A 844 45.87 21.88 -11.74
N GLY A 845 45.53 22.59 -10.66
CA GLY A 845 44.49 23.63 -10.69
C GLY A 845 44.82 24.78 -11.65
N GLY A 846 46.07 25.25 -11.64
CA GLY A 846 46.55 26.28 -12.55
C GLY A 846 46.51 25.86 -14.02
N VAL A 847 46.92 24.62 -14.34
CA VAL A 847 46.87 24.07 -15.70
C VAL A 847 45.44 23.95 -16.21
N LEU A 848 44.49 23.53 -15.35
CA LEU A 848 43.07 23.44 -15.72
C LEU A 848 42.44 24.81 -16.01
N VAL A 849 42.80 25.84 -15.24
CA VAL A 849 42.33 27.21 -15.49
C VAL A 849 42.93 27.77 -16.78
N VAL A 850 44.21 27.53 -17.05
CA VAL A 850 44.84 27.95 -18.31
C VAL A 850 44.24 27.20 -19.51
N ALA A 851 43.99 25.90 -19.38
CA ALA A 851 43.32 25.12 -20.42
C ALA A 851 41.90 25.65 -20.70
N LEU A 852 41.14 26.02 -19.66
CA LEU A 852 39.82 26.63 -19.80
C LEU A 852 39.88 27.98 -20.52
N VAL A 853 40.87 28.82 -20.19
CA VAL A 853 41.10 30.11 -20.85
C VAL A 853 41.51 29.92 -22.31
N VAL A 854 42.38 28.94 -22.62
CA VAL A 854 42.79 28.61 -23.99
C VAL A 854 41.59 28.12 -24.81
N VAL A 855 40.74 27.24 -24.26
CA VAL A 855 39.52 26.76 -24.93
C VAL A 855 38.55 27.92 -25.21
N LEU A 856 38.41 28.85 -24.27
CA LEU A 856 37.57 30.04 -24.44
C LEU A 856 38.15 31.00 -25.49
N CYS A 857 39.47 31.17 -25.54
CA CYS A 857 40.14 31.99 -26.55
C CYS A 857 40.11 31.37 -27.96
N VAL A 858 40.22 30.03 -28.06
CA VAL A 858 40.10 29.29 -29.34
C VAL A 858 38.66 29.34 -29.86
N ARG A 859 37.65 29.22 -28.98
CA ARG A 859 36.24 29.39 -29.35
C ARG A 859 35.89 30.82 -29.79
N ARG A 860 36.60 31.83 -29.31
CA ARG A 860 36.39 33.24 -29.69
C ARG A 860 37.10 33.66 -30.99
N ARG A 861 38.02 32.85 -31.53
CA ARG A 861 38.80 33.16 -32.75
C ARG A 861 38.34 32.40 -34.02
N GLY A 862 37.32 31.55 -33.91
CA GLY A 862 36.84 30.72 -35.03
C GLY A 862 35.66 31.30 -35.83
N THR A 863 35.70 32.57 -36.26
CA THR A 863 34.74 33.10 -37.23
C THR A 863 35.38 34.13 -38.17
N THR A 864 35.88 33.68 -39.33
CA THR A 864 36.07 34.49 -40.55
C THR A 864 36.35 33.61 -41.78
N THR A 865 35.31 33.42 -42.60
CA THR A 865 35.16 33.50 -44.08
C THR A 865 36.26 33.12 -45.12
N THR A 866 35.73 32.60 -46.25
CA THR A 866 36.20 32.52 -47.68
C THR A 866 36.87 31.21 -48.15
N ALA A 867 36.72 30.67 -49.37
CA ALA A 867 35.72 30.68 -50.47
C ALA A 867 36.20 29.69 -51.60
N SER A 868 35.26 29.09 -52.36
CA SER A 868 35.37 28.52 -53.74
C SER A 868 36.11 27.16 -53.93
N THR A 869 35.76 26.19 -54.80
CA THR A 869 35.09 26.17 -56.14
C THR A 869 34.57 24.75 -56.56
N LEU A 870 33.47 24.72 -57.35
CA LEU A 870 33.05 23.80 -58.45
C LEU A 870 32.71 22.31 -58.13
N ALA A 871 31.62 21.66 -58.61
CA ALA A 871 30.77 21.86 -59.79
C ALA A 871 29.31 21.31 -59.62
N HIS A 872 28.39 21.93 -60.39
CA HIS A 872 26.98 21.60 -60.70
C HIS A 872 26.76 20.25 -61.41
N PRO A 873 25.52 19.77 -61.76
CA PRO A 873 24.22 20.47 -61.93
C PRO A 873 22.98 19.71 -61.38
N HIS A 874 21.69 20.09 -61.47
CA HIS A 874 20.87 21.17 -62.08
C HIS A 874 19.49 21.15 -61.34
N TYR A 875 18.98 22.30 -60.84
CA TYR A 875 17.87 23.14 -61.40
C TYR A 875 16.43 22.64 -61.02
N VAL A 876 15.40 23.38 -60.56
CA VAL A 876 14.99 24.80 -60.25
C VAL A 876 13.72 24.69 -59.38
N GLN A 877 13.56 25.26 -58.18
CA GLN A 877 13.39 26.68 -57.74
C GLN A 877 11.96 27.28 -57.90
N PRO A 878 11.59 28.24 -57.01
CA PRO A 878 10.26 28.50 -56.43
C PRO A 878 9.72 29.91 -56.76
N VAL A 879 8.58 30.33 -56.18
CA VAL A 879 8.25 31.77 -56.07
C VAL A 879 7.59 32.15 -54.73
N ARG A 880 7.92 33.37 -54.33
CA ARG A 880 7.66 34.18 -53.13
C ARG A 880 6.20 34.61 -52.93
N THR A 881 5.95 35.09 -51.71
CA THR A 881 4.84 35.93 -51.21
C THR A 881 4.57 37.19 -52.07
N PRO A 882 3.35 37.79 -51.98
CA PRO A 882 3.21 38.99 -51.13
C PRO A 882 1.82 39.23 -50.49
N VAL A 883 1.80 40.23 -49.61
CA VAL A 883 0.66 40.87 -48.93
C VAL A 883 -0.03 41.89 -49.85
N MET A 884 -1.37 41.94 -49.92
CA MET A 884 -2.14 43.21 -50.05
C MET A 884 -3.68 43.05 -49.87
N ARG A 885 -4.28 44.12 -49.33
CA ARG A 885 -5.70 44.41 -49.04
C ARG A 885 -6.61 44.57 -50.27
N LEU A 886 -7.94 44.37 -50.11
CA LEU A 886 -9.10 45.22 -50.51
C LEU A 886 -10.42 44.43 -50.20
N GLN A 887 -11.33 44.80 -49.28
CA GLN A 887 -12.50 45.70 -49.41
C GLN A 887 -13.27 45.53 -50.74
N CYS A 888 -14.57 45.22 -50.85
CA CYS A 888 -15.79 45.68 -50.13
C CYS A 888 -17.02 44.76 -50.34
N ALA A 889 -17.98 44.82 -49.38
CA ALA A 889 -19.47 44.90 -49.46
C ALA A 889 -20.27 44.03 -50.49
N ASN A 890 -21.47 43.47 -50.26
CA ASN A 890 -22.56 43.62 -49.28
C ASN A 890 -23.55 42.45 -49.51
N GLN A 891 -24.30 42.02 -48.47
CA GLN A 891 -25.78 41.98 -48.39
C GLN A 891 -26.34 40.94 -47.38
N LEU A 892 -26.70 41.49 -46.21
CA LEU A 892 -27.91 41.29 -45.37
C LEU A 892 -28.25 39.96 -44.63
N PRO A 893 -28.96 40.04 -43.47
CA PRO A 893 -28.91 39.07 -42.35
C PRO A 893 -30.28 38.49 -41.91
N PRO A 894 -30.33 37.61 -40.90
CA PRO A 894 -31.53 37.36 -40.09
C PRO A 894 -31.38 37.86 -38.62
N PRO A 895 -32.49 37.93 -37.84
CA PRO A 895 -32.85 39.16 -37.13
C PRO A 895 -32.54 39.19 -35.63
N THR A 896 -32.40 40.43 -35.15
CA THR A 896 -32.47 40.85 -33.74
C THR A 896 -33.91 40.86 -33.22
N ILE A 897 -34.14 40.32 -32.02
CA ILE A 897 -35.28 40.71 -31.17
C ILE A 897 -34.75 41.39 -29.90
N ARG A 898 -35.32 42.58 -29.66
CA ARG A 898 -35.05 43.56 -28.61
C ARG A 898 -35.21 42.99 -27.20
N ARG A 899 -34.28 43.37 -26.31
CA ARG A 899 -34.51 43.42 -24.86
C ARG A 899 -35.29 44.70 -24.54
N VAL A 900 -36.43 44.56 -23.86
CA VAL A 900 -37.08 45.62 -23.07
C VAL A 900 -37.07 45.13 -21.61
N PRO A 901 -36.71 45.99 -20.64
CA PRO A 901 -36.60 45.61 -19.23
C PRO A 901 -37.91 45.90 -18.48
N VAL A 902 -38.50 44.88 -17.82
CA VAL A 902 -39.50 45.05 -16.75
C VAL A 902 -39.47 43.78 -15.85
N PRO A 903 -39.99 43.82 -14.61
CA PRO A 903 -39.24 43.87 -13.36
C PRO A 903 -39.16 42.51 -12.64
N MET A 904 -38.33 42.46 -11.58
CA MET A 904 -38.29 41.37 -10.59
C MET A 904 -39.71 40.99 -10.16
N ARG A 905 -40.09 39.73 -10.43
CA ARG A 905 -41.24 39.08 -9.81
C ARG A 905 -40.73 37.99 -8.88
N SER A 906 -40.97 38.22 -7.61
CA SER A 906 -40.87 37.29 -6.49
C SER A 906 -41.37 35.89 -6.84
N ILE A 907 -40.56 34.87 -6.56
CA ILE A 907 -40.99 33.48 -6.46
C ILE A 907 -41.87 33.36 -5.20
N PRO A 908 -43.09 32.81 -5.27
CA PRO A 908 -43.91 32.64 -4.09
C PRO A 908 -43.41 31.44 -3.25
N PRO A 909 -43.45 31.55 -1.91
CA PRO A 909 -43.28 30.42 -1.01
C PRO A 909 -44.58 29.60 -0.95
N THR A 910 -44.45 28.40 -0.37
CA THR A 910 -45.48 27.48 0.17
C THR A 910 -45.65 26.17 -0.59
N THR A 911 -44.81 25.19 -0.27
CA THR A 911 -45.32 23.83 -0.03
C THR A 911 -46.34 23.91 1.11
N PRO A 912 -47.55 23.34 0.97
CA PRO A 912 -48.45 23.16 2.10
C PRO A 912 -47.75 22.29 3.16
N GLN A 913 -47.74 22.72 4.42
CA GLN A 913 -47.25 21.87 5.52
C GLN A 913 -48.04 20.55 5.52
N GLY A 914 -47.33 19.43 5.35
CA GLY A 914 -47.92 18.09 5.32
C GLY A 914 -48.14 17.48 3.93
N ALA A 915 -47.64 18.09 2.84
CA ALA A 915 -47.66 17.49 1.51
C ALA A 915 -46.44 16.59 1.28
N ASP A 916 -46.67 15.33 0.92
CA ASP A 916 -45.60 14.41 0.52
C ASP A 916 -45.30 14.59 -0.98
N MET A 917 -44.01 14.71 -1.32
CA MET A 917 -43.53 14.99 -2.68
C MET A 917 -43.06 13.70 -3.36
N CYS A 918 -43.37 13.56 -4.65
CA CYS A 918 -42.85 12.48 -5.47
C CYS A 918 -41.32 12.62 -5.60
N PRO A 919 -40.54 11.56 -5.33
CA PRO A 919 -39.08 11.65 -5.37
C PRO A 919 -38.51 11.74 -6.80
N PHE A 920 -39.35 11.54 -7.83
CA PHE A 920 -38.93 11.47 -9.23
C PHE A 920 -39.40 12.65 -10.09
N CYS A 921 -40.34 13.48 -9.62
CA CYS A 921 -40.83 14.65 -10.35
C CYS A 921 -41.48 15.69 -9.41
N SER A 922 -41.95 16.82 -9.95
CA SER A 922 -42.53 17.93 -9.18
C SER A 922 -43.97 17.72 -8.70
N PHE A 923 -44.50 16.49 -8.73
CA PHE A 923 -45.82 16.16 -8.22
C PHE A 923 -45.81 16.06 -6.70
N PHE A 924 -46.79 16.66 -6.02
CA PHE A 924 -46.95 16.57 -4.57
C PHE A 924 -48.43 16.46 -4.22
N THR A 925 -48.74 15.73 -3.14
CA THR A 925 -50.11 15.53 -2.67
C THR A 925 -50.10 15.28 -1.16
N ASN A 926 -51.21 15.63 -0.49
CA ASN A 926 -51.39 15.36 0.94
C ASN A 926 -51.99 13.96 1.18
N ASP A 927 -52.32 13.22 0.12
CA ASP A 927 -52.84 11.86 0.19
C ASP A 927 -51.76 10.83 -0.21
N PRO A 928 -51.25 10.02 0.74
CA PRO A 928 -50.21 9.04 0.45
C PRO A 928 -50.67 7.95 -0.53
N VAL A 929 -51.97 7.65 -0.63
CA VAL A 929 -52.49 6.70 -1.62
C VAL A 929 -52.35 7.28 -3.03
N THR A 930 -52.68 8.57 -3.19
CA THR A 930 -52.48 9.29 -4.45
C THR A 930 -50.99 9.39 -4.82
N LEU A 931 -50.09 9.57 -3.83
CA LEU A 931 -48.65 9.61 -4.09
C LEU A 931 -48.11 8.26 -4.56
N VAL A 932 -48.51 7.16 -3.90
CA VAL A 932 -48.12 5.81 -4.29
C VAL A 932 -48.68 5.44 -5.67
N ASN A 933 -49.94 5.79 -5.96
CA ASN A 933 -50.54 5.57 -7.27
C ASN A 933 -49.83 6.37 -8.36
N HIS A 934 -49.43 7.62 -8.08
CA HIS A 934 -48.64 8.42 -9.01
C HIS A 934 -47.26 7.78 -9.29
N VAL A 935 -46.56 7.33 -8.25
CA VAL A 935 -45.26 6.65 -8.39
C VAL A 935 -45.41 5.33 -9.15
N GLN A 936 -46.46 4.56 -8.88
CA GLN A 936 -46.71 3.30 -9.57
C GLN A 936 -47.12 3.48 -11.05
N ALA A 937 -47.93 4.50 -11.34
CA ALA A 937 -48.42 4.75 -12.70
C ALA A 937 -47.36 5.36 -13.63
N PHE A 938 -46.46 6.20 -13.10
CA PHE A 938 -45.53 6.97 -13.93
C PHE A 938 -44.05 6.60 -13.74
N HIS A 939 -43.71 5.81 -12.71
CA HIS A 939 -42.32 5.54 -12.35
C HIS A 939 -42.00 4.05 -12.07
N GLN A 940 -42.92 3.09 -12.32
CA GLN A 940 -42.56 1.67 -12.30
C GLN A 940 -41.93 1.20 -13.63
N PRO A 941 -40.87 0.37 -13.57
CA PRO A 941 -40.24 -0.20 -14.76
C PRO A 941 -41.11 -1.33 -15.33
N GLY A 942 -41.79 -1.09 -16.44
CA GLY A 942 -42.55 -2.11 -17.18
C GLY A 942 -43.87 -1.65 -17.82
N GLY A 943 -44.37 -0.45 -17.52
CA GLY A 943 -45.60 0.08 -18.12
C GLY A 943 -45.34 0.87 -19.40
N SER A 944 -45.69 0.31 -20.57
CA SER A 944 -45.76 1.06 -21.82
C SER A 944 -46.89 2.10 -21.78
N VAL A 945 -46.61 3.35 -22.22
CA VAL A 945 -47.39 4.17 -23.20
C VAL A 945 -47.33 5.69 -22.92
N ARG A 946 -46.83 6.41 -23.94
CA ARG A 946 -47.08 7.81 -24.43
C ARG A 946 -47.12 8.94 -23.38
N ARG A 947 -46.22 9.93 -23.44
CA ARG A 947 -45.93 10.83 -24.57
C ARG A 947 -44.55 11.44 -24.42
#